data_AF-A0A831WZ62-F1
#
_entry.id   AF-A0A831WZ62-F1
#
_cell.length_a   1.000
_cell.length_b   1.000
_cell.length_c   1.000
_cell.angle_alpha   90.00
_cell.angle_beta   90.00
_cell.angle_gamma   90.00
#
_symmetry.space_group_name_H-M   'P 1'
#
loop_
_entity.id
_entity.type
_entity.pdbx_description
1 polymer ?
#
loop_
_entity_poly.entity_id
_entity_poly.type
_entity_poly.pdbx_seq_one_letter_code
_entity_poly.pdbx_strand_id
1 'polypeptide(L)'
;MVAIALKENTFPFGRTYFGRTYFGRSAPSKPPSRQVNNRPVLRALSAACAAAWKRLDERVKNGPVLRAQILRAVLRALHARSICALKTARTDCNFYLYRRCDYALRLIMLLIFLLSGMVSVAASQGPPEKKAHRPPSLVEEINRAKEEVTRANERAREAEAAAAVARAEAGGAKAEAAELQKSVGNLTVRVAELEEKLNRALAALDRLQQKDGAVDQKMSEVTTQLSSARAQIAATQTEVKEAQAAVEELNKNTKGAVTSGNAKTSFYGFIIANASFADSQQFLSDMPLWALPDGAGVVPPPINGQAIPGLTLRAGQIRETNFTIRQTRLGLRASLPRVGSWTPSTHVEIDFLGARPAVGQGSTFNQPRIRLAYVSLERAGGWRFVAGQDWIIFAPLNPVSFAHFASPEAASAGNPWLRFPQLRMEKTIRYNENTSLLIQGGVLRAVGGGDAPAAGSLLDVPALAGERAVHPFYQSRVAVTRVVAGKRNLTVGFSGHYGREDTGPNTIDTWAGAFDYVFPVHDKLSFTGEVWAGSNMDSFQAGIFQGAALVGDRFRKIDARGGWIQLGITPASKWNLNFGYGQDDPDNNYLNTVVNRAKNQLWWTNVMYKLHPNVTVALEYNYFDTIFKVPRTSPARVGTSNFLNLAFVYSF
;
A
#
# COMPACT_ATOMS: atom_id res chain seq x y z
N MET A 1 -20.24 -7.57 -41.81
CA MET A 1 -19.81 -6.79 -43.00
C MET A 1 -18.82 -5.76 -42.48
N VAL A 2 -17.52 -5.76 -42.76
CA VAL A 2 -16.71 -6.24 -43.88
C VAL A 2 -15.41 -6.83 -43.33
N ALA A 3 -14.96 -7.93 -43.93
CA ALA A 3 -13.72 -8.65 -43.66
C ALA A 3 -12.79 -8.51 -44.87
N ILE A 4 -11.48 -8.35 -44.65
CA ILE A 4 -10.39 -8.58 -45.62
C ILE A 4 -9.17 -8.99 -44.76
N ALA A 5 -8.76 -10.25 -44.61
CA ALA A 5 -8.14 -11.20 -45.56
C ALA A 5 -6.73 -10.80 -46.02
N LEU A 6 -5.69 -11.38 -45.42
CA LEU A 6 -4.40 -11.60 -46.10
C LEU A 6 -3.89 -13.01 -45.79
N LYS A 7 -3.65 -13.73 -46.89
CA LYS A 7 -3.28 -15.14 -47.02
C LYS A 7 -1.80 -15.23 -47.40
N GLU A 8 -1.26 -16.40 -47.11
CA GLU A 8 0.08 -16.96 -47.34
C GLU A 8 0.77 -16.60 -48.67
N ASN A 9 2.11 -16.58 -48.62
CA ASN A 9 2.96 -17.05 -49.73
C ASN A 9 4.26 -17.68 -49.19
N THR A 10 4.33 -18.99 -49.31
CA THR A 10 5.53 -19.84 -49.39
C THR A 10 6.24 -19.65 -50.73
N PHE A 11 7.58 -19.83 -50.80
CA PHE A 11 8.27 -20.78 -51.70
C PHE A 11 9.80 -20.83 -51.37
N PRO A 12 10.51 -21.93 -51.71
CA PRO A 12 11.73 -22.43 -51.06
C PRO A 12 12.96 -22.46 -51.99
N PHE A 13 14.14 -22.87 -51.48
CA PHE A 13 15.14 -23.64 -52.24
C PHE A 13 16.05 -24.48 -51.32
N GLY A 14 16.18 -25.78 -51.62
CA GLY A 14 17.21 -26.70 -51.11
C GLY A 14 18.59 -26.40 -51.72
N ARG A 15 19.71 -27.08 -51.38
CA ARG A 15 19.97 -28.53 -51.40
C ARG A 15 21.43 -28.75 -50.89
N THR A 16 21.66 -29.63 -49.90
CA THR A 16 22.39 -30.93 -49.93
C THR A 16 23.94 -31.05 -49.94
N TYR A 17 24.40 -31.89 -48.98
CA TYR A 17 25.36 -33.04 -49.03
C TYR A 17 26.89 -32.93 -48.82
N PHE A 18 27.39 -34.04 -48.20
CA PHE A 18 28.75 -34.53 -47.86
C PHE A 18 29.35 -34.03 -46.53
N GLY A 19 29.78 -34.83 -45.54
CA GLY A 19 29.97 -36.28 -45.41
C GLY A 19 31.45 -36.68 -45.39
N ARG A 20 32.06 -36.86 -44.19
CA ARG A 20 32.94 -38.01 -43.79
C ARG A 20 33.70 -37.77 -42.48
N THR A 21 33.85 -38.88 -41.77
CA THR A 21 34.58 -39.20 -40.53
C THR A 21 36.09 -39.44 -40.74
N TYR A 22 36.95 -39.14 -39.74
CA TYR A 22 37.78 -40.10 -38.94
C TYR A 22 39.01 -39.48 -38.20
N PHE A 23 39.28 -40.03 -36.99
CA PHE A 23 40.52 -40.03 -36.13
C PHE A 23 41.14 -38.69 -35.67
N GLY A 24 41.70 -38.46 -34.47
CA GLY A 24 42.13 -39.30 -33.34
C GLY A 24 42.67 -38.42 -32.17
N ARG A 25 43.09 -39.08 -31.08
CA ARG A 25 43.45 -38.59 -29.72
C ARG A 25 44.48 -37.44 -29.60
N SER A 26 44.34 -36.59 -28.56
CA SER A 26 45.42 -36.23 -27.60
C SER A 26 44.90 -35.36 -26.44
N ALA A 27 45.35 -35.65 -25.20
CA ALA A 27 45.05 -34.95 -23.95
C ALA A 27 45.85 -33.63 -23.77
N PRO A 28 45.44 -32.68 -22.90
CA PRO A 28 46.31 -31.61 -22.45
C PRO A 28 46.84 -31.82 -21.01
N SER A 29 48.14 -31.57 -20.88
CA SER A 29 48.98 -31.61 -19.67
C SER A 29 48.82 -30.37 -18.77
N LYS A 30 49.03 -30.56 -17.45
CA LYS A 30 49.12 -29.51 -16.42
C LYS A 30 50.50 -28.82 -16.43
N PRO A 31 50.62 -27.51 -16.10
CA PRO A 31 51.90 -26.89 -15.74
C PRO A 31 52.14 -26.83 -14.21
N PRO A 32 53.39 -26.67 -13.75
CA PRO A 32 53.78 -26.90 -12.35
C PRO A 32 53.69 -25.65 -11.46
N SER A 33 53.35 -25.85 -10.18
CA SER A 33 53.36 -24.82 -9.14
C SER A 33 54.73 -24.74 -8.45
N ARG A 34 55.41 -23.59 -8.51
CA ARG A 34 56.53 -23.24 -7.61
C ARG A 34 56.00 -22.46 -6.40
N GLN A 35 56.14 -23.01 -5.19
CA GLN A 35 55.94 -22.27 -3.93
C GLN A 35 57.21 -21.49 -3.58
N VAL A 36 57.08 -20.17 -3.38
CA VAL A 36 58.14 -19.31 -2.81
C VAL A 36 57.85 -19.07 -1.33
N ASN A 37 58.83 -19.36 -0.47
CA ASN A 37 58.70 -19.33 0.99
C ASN A 37 58.95 -17.90 1.55
N ASN A 38 57.89 -17.14 1.82
CA ASN A 38 57.94 -15.74 2.28
C ASN A 38 58.10 -15.54 3.81
N ARG A 39 58.49 -16.59 4.56
CA ARG A 39 58.65 -16.53 6.03
C ARG A 39 59.69 -15.51 6.55
N PRO A 40 60.79 -15.17 5.86
CA PRO A 40 61.77 -14.19 6.36
C PRO A 40 61.22 -12.75 6.36
N VAL A 41 60.48 -12.38 5.31
CA VAL A 41 59.94 -11.01 5.13
C VAL A 41 58.83 -10.71 6.14
N LEU A 42 57.99 -11.71 6.45
CA LEU A 42 56.94 -11.59 7.45
C LEU A 42 57.48 -11.45 8.88
N ARG A 43 58.61 -12.10 9.21
CA ARG A 43 59.28 -11.91 10.52
C ARG A 43 59.91 -10.52 10.65
N ALA A 44 60.52 -10.00 9.59
CA ALA A 44 61.08 -8.64 9.59
C ALA A 44 60.01 -7.55 9.76
N LEU A 45 58.86 -7.70 9.12
CA LEU A 45 57.73 -6.76 9.25
C LEU A 45 57.06 -6.82 10.63
N SER A 46 56.92 -8.02 11.21
CA SER A 46 56.40 -8.19 12.57
C SER A 46 57.29 -7.54 13.63
N ALA A 47 58.62 -7.70 13.51
CA ALA A 47 59.57 -7.07 14.42
C ALA A 47 59.58 -5.53 14.29
N ALA A 48 59.46 -5.00 13.07
CA ALA A 48 59.39 -3.56 12.82
C ALA A 48 58.11 -2.93 13.40
N CYS A 49 56.96 -3.62 13.27
CA CYS A 49 55.70 -3.17 13.88
C CYS A 49 55.74 -3.21 15.42
N ALA A 50 56.33 -4.24 16.02
CA ALA A 50 56.46 -4.33 17.48
C ALA A 50 57.38 -3.23 18.04
N ALA A 51 58.47 -2.90 17.33
CA ALA A 51 59.37 -1.81 17.72
C ALA A 51 58.72 -0.41 17.55
N ALA A 52 57.90 -0.23 16.52
CA ALA A 52 57.14 1.01 16.32
C ALA A 52 56.06 1.20 17.39
N TRP A 53 55.38 0.12 17.79
CA TRP A 53 54.36 0.15 18.84
C TRP A 53 54.96 0.48 20.21
N LYS A 54 56.11 -0.13 20.55
CA LYS A 54 56.82 0.15 21.81
C LYS A 54 57.32 1.59 21.91
N ARG A 55 57.78 2.18 20.78
CA ARG A 55 58.17 3.59 20.70
C ARG A 55 56.99 4.56 20.76
N LEU A 56 55.80 4.11 20.38
CA LEU A 56 54.57 4.90 20.49
C LEU A 56 54.06 4.88 21.94
N ASP A 57 54.07 3.72 22.59
CA ASP A 57 53.65 3.52 23.98
C ASP A 57 54.53 4.30 24.97
N GLU A 58 55.84 4.34 24.76
CA GLU A 58 56.76 5.15 25.58
C GLU A 58 56.58 6.67 25.39
N ARG A 59 56.11 7.12 24.22
CA ARG A 59 55.88 8.56 23.95
C ARG A 59 54.51 9.05 24.41
N VAL A 60 53.54 8.16 24.58
CA VAL A 60 52.19 8.49 25.08
C VAL A 60 52.20 8.78 26.59
N LYS A 61 53.24 8.37 27.33
CA LYS A 61 53.33 8.62 28.78
C LYS A 61 53.70 10.05 29.19
N ASN A 62 54.13 10.93 28.28
CA ASN A 62 54.62 12.28 28.63
C ASN A 62 54.02 13.42 27.78
N GLY A 63 53.01 14.14 28.33
CA GLY A 63 52.76 15.56 28.07
C GLY A 63 51.86 15.99 26.88
N PRO A 64 51.22 17.19 26.93
CA PRO A 64 50.04 17.54 26.14
C PRO A 64 50.37 18.23 24.80
N VAL A 65 51.19 17.61 23.94
CA VAL A 65 51.44 18.11 22.55
C VAL A 65 51.10 17.04 21.51
N LEU A 66 49.92 16.42 21.67
CA LEU A 66 49.52 15.24 20.91
C LEU A 66 48.81 15.57 19.58
N ARG A 67 48.02 16.65 19.49
CA ARG A 67 47.23 16.98 18.29
C ARG A 67 48.07 17.42 17.09
N ALA A 68 49.07 18.26 17.30
CA ALA A 68 49.89 18.81 16.21
C ALA A 68 50.86 17.77 15.61
N GLN A 69 51.28 16.80 16.41
CA GLN A 69 52.23 15.76 15.98
C GLN A 69 51.52 14.61 15.23
N ILE A 70 50.29 14.25 15.64
CA ILE A 70 49.45 13.29 14.91
C ILE A 70 49.09 13.82 13.52
N LEU A 71 48.72 15.10 13.42
CA LEU A 71 48.39 15.71 12.11
C LEU A 71 49.60 15.75 11.17
N ARG A 72 50.81 16.02 11.67
CA ARG A 72 52.05 15.96 10.88
C ARG A 72 52.43 14.54 10.45
N ALA A 73 52.17 13.53 11.30
CA ALA A 73 52.41 12.13 10.96
C ALA A 73 51.44 11.62 9.87
N VAL A 74 50.17 12.01 9.95
CA VAL A 74 49.13 11.69 8.95
C VAL A 74 49.44 12.36 7.60
N LEU A 75 49.86 13.63 7.62
CA LEU A 75 50.26 14.34 6.39
C LEU A 75 51.51 13.75 5.73
N ARG A 76 52.50 13.29 6.51
CA ARG A 76 53.67 12.57 5.97
C ARG A 76 53.31 11.20 5.38
N ALA A 77 52.36 10.48 6.00
CA ALA A 77 51.87 9.20 5.50
C ALA A 77 51.06 9.36 4.18
N LEU A 78 50.28 10.45 4.06
CA LEU A 78 49.59 10.80 2.82
C LEU A 78 50.57 11.21 1.71
N HIS A 79 51.66 11.92 2.04
CA HIS A 79 52.68 12.32 1.07
C HIS A 79 53.51 11.13 0.53
N ALA A 80 53.80 10.15 1.39
CA ALA A 80 54.45 8.90 0.97
C ALA A 80 53.56 8.04 0.04
N ARG A 81 52.23 8.14 0.17
CA ARG A 81 51.24 7.47 -0.68
C ARG A 81 51.23 8.00 -2.11
N SER A 82 51.41 9.31 -2.28
CA SER A 82 51.49 9.96 -3.61
C SER A 82 52.72 9.49 -4.40
N ILE A 83 53.85 9.27 -3.72
CA ILE A 83 55.10 8.81 -4.34
C ILE A 83 55.04 7.31 -4.68
N CYS A 84 54.30 6.50 -3.90
CA CYS A 84 54.18 5.06 -4.13
C CYS A 84 53.16 4.71 -5.24
N ALA A 85 52.09 5.50 -5.37
CA ALA A 85 51.09 5.36 -6.44
C ALA A 85 51.64 5.69 -7.83
N LEU A 86 52.63 6.58 -7.92
CA LEU A 86 53.31 6.94 -9.18
C LEU A 86 54.34 5.90 -9.65
N LYS A 87 54.82 5.01 -8.77
CA LYS A 87 55.80 3.96 -9.14
C LYS A 87 55.19 2.57 -9.41
N THR A 88 53.93 2.34 -9.05
CA THR A 88 53.26 1.02 -9.19
C THR A 88 52.41 0.88 -10.46
N ALA A 89 52.31 1.91 -11.31
CA ALA A 89 51.63 1.83 -12.61
C ALA A 89 52.39 1.02 -13.69
N ARG A 90 53.45 0.27 -13.33
CA ARG A 90 54.33 -0.37 -14.32
C ARG A 90 54.63 -1.86 -14.14
N THR A 91 54.04 -2.58 -13.18
CA THR A 91 54.20 -4.04 -13.13
C THR A 91 53.03 -4.72 -12.42
N ASP A 92 52.52 -5.80 -13.04
CA ASP A 92 51.47 -6.67 -12.52
C ASP A 92 51.89 -7.32 -11.20
N CYS A 93 51.31 -6.88 -10.08
CA CYS A 93 51.34 -7.64 -8.83
C CYS A 93 50.19 -7.29 -7.85
N ASN A 94 49.36 -8.31 -7.59
CA ASN A 94 48.56 -8.58 -6.39
C ASN A 94 47.52 -7.54 -5.90
N PHE A 95 46.30 -7.71 -6.42
CA PHE A 95 45.01 -7.14 -5.97
C PHE A 95 44.67 -7.38 -4.47
N TYR A 96 45.39 -8.29 -3.80
CA TYR A 96 45.13 -8.71 -2.42
C TYR A 96 45.68 -7.75 -1.35
N LEU A 97 46.77 -7.02 -1.64
CA LEU A 97 47.33 -6.03 -0.71
C LEU A 97 46.54 -4.71 -0.69
N TYR A 98 45.92 -4.34 -1.82
CA TYR A 98 45.12 -3.12 -1.93
C TYR A 98 43.87 -3.18 -1.05
N ARG A 99 43.19 -4.34 -0.99
CA ARG A 99 42.00 -4.53 -0.12
C ARG A 99 42.35 -4.48 1.37
N ARG A 100 43.47 -5.02 1.82
CA ARG A 100 43.82 -4.99 3.26
C ARG A 100 44.20 -3.59 3.76
N CYS A 101 44.82 -2.75 2.93
CA CYS A 101 45.07 -1.35 3.27
C CYS A 101 43.79 -0.51 3.34
N ASP A 102 42.77 -0.79 2.50
CA ASP A 102 41.48 -0.10 2.56
C ASP A 102 40.67 -0.48 3.81
N TYR A 103 40.74 -1.76 4.23
CA TYR A 103 40.12 -2.21 5.48
C TYR A 103 40.79 -1.61 6.73
N ALA A 104 42.12 -1.48 6.75
CA ALA A 104 42.83 -0.84 7.86
C ALA A 104 42.53 0.67 7.95
N LEU A 105 42.37 1.35 6.82
CA LEU A 105 42.03 2.77 6.78
C LEU A 105 40.58 3.03 7.24
N ARG A 106 39.64 2.16 6.86
CA ARG A 106 38.25 2.20 7.34
C ARG A 106 38.15 1.89 8.84
N LEU A 107 38.96 0.95 9.34
CA LEU A 107 39.03 0.62 10.76
C LEU A 107 39.61 1.77 11.60
N ILE A 108 40.63 2.46 11.09
CA ILE A 108 41.23 3.63 11.74
C ILE A 108 40.26 4.82 11.74
N MET A 109 39.52 5.04 10.64
CA MET A 109 38.47 6.07 10.58
C MET A 109 37.31 5.78 11.53
N LEU A 110 36.92 4.51 11.66
CA LEU A 110 35.90 4.06 12.61
C LEU A 110 36.37 4.25 14.07
N LEU A 111 37.64 3.95 14.35
CA LEU A 111 38.25 4.16 15.67
C LEU A 111 38.38 5.64 16.02
N ILE A 112 38.69 6.52 15.06
CA ILE A 112 38.68 7.98 15.24
C ILE A 112 37.26 8.48 15.52
N PHE A 113 36.26 7.96 14.81
CA PHE A 113 34.85 8.32 15.01
C PHE A 113 34.32 7.87 16.39
N LEU A 114 34.71 6.66 16.84
CA LEU A 114 34.39 6.13 18.16
C LEU A 114 35.13 6.88 19.29
N LEU A 115 36.39 7.26 19.07
CA LEU A 115 37.16 8.09 20.02
C LEU A 115 36.63 9.54 20.09
N SER A 116 36.08 10.09 19.01
CA SER A 116 35.38 11.39 19.05
C SER A 116 34.03 11.34 19.75
N GLY A 117 33.32 10.20 19.68
CA GLY A 117 32.04 10.00 20.38
C GLY A 117 32.18 9.79 21.89
N MET A 118 33.31 9.22 22.35
CA MET A 118 33.56 8.97 23.77
C MET A 118 33.97 10.21 24.58
N VAL A 119 34.29 11.34 23.94
CA VAL A 119 34.64 12.60 24.64
C VAL A 119 33.40 13.47 24.96
N SER A 120 32.22 13.17 24.41
CA SER A 120 30.98 13.93 24.70
C SER A 120 30.05 13.28 25.73
N VAL A 121 30.39 12.13 26.30
CA VAL A 121 29.53 11.40 27.28
C VAL A 121 30.22 11.19 28.65
N ALA A 122 31.47 11.62 28.83
CA ALA A 122 32.22 11.46 30.08
C ALA A 122 32.37 12.77 30.88
N ALA A 123 31.27 13.52 31.05
CA ALA A 123 31.19 14.65 31.99
C ALA A 123 29.92 14.58 32.85
N SER A 124 29.60 13.40 33.38
CA SER A 124 28.79 13.29 34.59
C SER A 124 28.99 11.91 35.21
N GLN A 125 29.25 11.91 36.51
CA GLN A 125 29.27 10.77 37.44
C GLN A 125 30.64 10.10 37.67
N GLY A 126 31.05 10.15 38.95
CA GLY A 126 32.30 9.62 39.49
C GLY A 126 32.31 8.08 39.67
N PRO A 127 33.42 7.50 40.15
CA PRO A 127 33.70 6.08 40.03
C PRO A 127 32.96 5.24 41.09
N PRO A 128 32.48 4.02 40.76
CA PRO A 128 31.83 3.16 41.73
C PRO A 128 32.84 2.26 42.47
N GLU A 129 32.62 2.12 43.78
CA GLU A 129 33.22 1.11 44.64
C GLU A 129 32.78 -0.31 44.24
N LYS A 130 33.73 -1.27 44.29
CA LYS A 130 33.44 -2.69 44.18
C LYS A 130 32.91 -3.22 45.51
N LYS A 131 31.62 -3.58 45.58
CA LYS A 131 31.09 -4.52 46.58
C LYS A 131 30.57 -5.79 45.90
N ALA A 132 31.06 -6.94 46.36
CA ALA A 132 30.62 -8.25 45.93
C ALA A 132 29.14 -8.47 46.29
N HIS A 133 28.30 -8.79 45.31
CA HIS A 133 26.89 -9.13 45.50
C HIS A 133 26.74 -10.65 45.61
N ARG A 134 26.15 -11.10 46.72
CA ARG A 134 25.69 -12.47 46.94
C ARG A 134 24.36 -12.64 46.18
N PRO A 135 24.11 -13.75 45.46
CA PRO A 135 22.83 -13.95 44.79
C PRO A 135 21.70 -14.05 45.84
N PRO A 136 20.52 -13.44 45.59
CA PRO A 136 19.38 -13.49 46.50
C PRO A 136 18.88 -14.91 46.66
N SER A 137 18.34 -15.21 47.84
CA SER A 137 17.82 -16.54 48.14
C SER A 137 16.49 -16.78 47.40
N LEU A 138 16.19 -18.04 47.06
CA LEU A 138 14.92 -18.45 46.42
C LEU A 138 13.68 -17.91 47.17
N VAL A 139 13.79 -17.69 48.49
CA VAL A 139 12.72 -17.14 49.33
C VAL A 139 12.44 -15.66 49.01
N GLU A 140 13.47 -14.87 48.69
CA GLU A 140 13.31 -13.47 48.30
C GLU A 140 12.66 -13.34 46.92
N GLU A 141 12.98 -14.23 45.98
CA GLU A 141 12.33 -14.28 44.67
C GLU A 141 10.86 -14.68 44.77
N ILE A 142 10.53 -15.65 45.63
CA ILE A 142 9.13 -16.05 45.89
C ILE A 142 8.33 -14.92 46.52
N ASN A 143 8.90 -14.18 47.46
CA ASN A 143 8.21 -13.06 48.10
C ASN A 143 7.99 -11.90 47.11
N ARG A 144 8.96 -11.63 46.23
CA ARG A 144 8.83 -10.64 45.17
C ARG A 144 7.75 -11.01 44.15
N ALA A 145 7.68 -12.29 43.77
CA ALA A 145 6.64 -12.79 42.87
C ALA A 145 5.25 -12.70 43.52
N LYS A 146 5.12 -12.95 44.83
CA LYS A 146 3.85 -12.78 45.56
C LYS A 146 3.39 -11.32 45.59
N GLU A 147 4.30 -10.37 45.77
CA GLU A 147 3.99 -8.94 45.72
C GLU A 147 3.58 -8.47 44.31
N GLU A 148 4.17 -9.04 43.25
CA GLU A 148 3.79 -8.75 41.87
C GLU A 148 2.39 -9.30 41.53
N VAL A 149 2.08 -10.53 41.97
CA VAL A 149 0.73 -11.11 41.80
C VAL A 149 -0.33 -10.32 42.57
N THR A 150 -0.01 -9.85 43.77
CA THR A 150 -0.92 -9.02 44.57
C THR A 150 -1.23 -7.69 43.86
N ARG A 151 -0.20 -7.01 43.33
CA ARG A 151 -0.38 -5.78 42.54
C ARG A 151 -1.12 -6.01 41.22
N ALA A 152 -0.95 -7.16 40.59
CA ALA A 152 -1.69 -7.52 39.38
C ALA A 152 -3.19 -7.74 39.67
N ASN A 153 -3.51 -8.36 40.80
CA ASN A 153 -4.90 -8.59 41.23
C ASN A 153 -5.61 -7.28 41.62
N GLU A 154 -4.91 -6.33 42.23
CA GLU A 154 -5.45 -4.99 42.52
C GLU A 154 -5.77 -4.24 41.22
N ARG A 155 -4.87 -4.25 40.23
CA ARG A 155 -5.12 -3.64 38.91
C ARG A 155 -6.27 -4.30 38.15
N ALA A 156 -6.45 -5.61 38.29
CA ALA A 156 -7.58 -6.31 37.70
C ALA A 156 -8.91 -5.87 38.32
N ARG A 157 -8.97 -5.69 39.65
CA ARG A 157 -10.15 -5.18 40.34
C ARG A 157 -10.47 -3.73 39.96
N GLU A 158 -9.45 -2.89 39.81
CA GLU A 158 -9.63 -1.50 39.33
C GLU A 158 -10.16 -1.48 37.89
N ALA A 159 -9.67 -2.37 37.02
CA ALA A 159 -10.16 -2.49 35.64
C ALA A 159 -11.60 -3.02 35.56
N GLU A 160 -11.99 -3.96 36.43
CA GLU A 160 -13.37 -4.44 36.52
C GLU A 160 -14.33 -3.37 37.05
N ALA A 161 -13.91 -2.57 38.03
CA ALA A 161 -14.67 -1.43 38.51
C ALA A 161 -14.87 -0.36 37.41
N ALA A 162 -13.82 -0.05 36.65
CA ALA A 162 -13.90 0.86 35.51
C ALA A 162 -14.82 0.33 34.39
N ALA A 163 -14.80 -0.98 34.12
CA ALA A 163 -15.69 -1.62 33.15
C ALA A 163 -17.17 -1.62 33.61
N ALA A 164 -17.43 -1.69 34.91
CA ALA A 164 -18.77 -1.58 35.47
C ALA A 164 -19.34 -0.15 35.32
N VAL A 165 -18.53 0.88 35.54
CA VAL A 165 -18.90 2.29 35.30
C VAL A 165 -19.20 2.53 33.83
N ALA A 166 -18.35 2.05 32.92
CA ALA A 166 -18.57 2.18 31.47
C ALA A 166 -19.87 1.49 30.98
N ARG A 167 -20.25 0.36 31.60
CA ARG A 167 -21.53 -0.33 31.30
C ARG A 167 -22.74 0.44 31.82
N ALA A 168 -22.62 1.11 32.97
CA ALA A 168 -23.68 1.96 33.50
C ALA A 168 -23.89 3.20 32.63
N GLU A 169 -22.81 3.84 32.17
CA GLU A 169 -22.86 4.97 31.22
C GLU A 169 -23.45 4.57 29.86
N ALA A 170 -23.10 3.38 29.34
CA ALA A 170 -23.70 2.84 28.12
C ALA A 170 -25.21 2.50 28.28
N GLY A 171 -25.65 2.15 29.50
CA GLY A 171 -27.06 1.96 29.84
C GLY A 171 -27.84 3.28 29.82
N GLY A 172 -27.26 4.34 30.38
CA GLY A 172 -27.83 5.70 30.35
C GLY A 172 -27.98 6.25 28.93
N ALA A 173 -26.94 6.10 28.10
CA ALA A 173 -26.97 6.55 26.71
C ALA A 173 -28.04 5.83 25.85
N LYS A 174 -28.37 4.57 26.16
CA LYS A 174 -29.47 3.84 25.50
C LYS A 174 -30.85 4.35 25.91
N ALA A 175 -31.03 4.75 27.16
CA ALA A 175 -32.29 5.31 27.64
C ALA A 175 -32.53 6.70 27.01
N GLU A 176 -31.49 7.53 26.94
CA GLU A 176 -31.55 8.86 26.31
C GLU A 176 -31.78 8.78 24.79
N ALA A 177 -31.18 7.81 24.11
CA ALA A 177 -31.44 7.55 22.69
C ALA A 177 -32.89 7.10 22.41
N ALA A 178 -33.49 6.31 23.31
CA ALA A 178 -34.89 5.89 23.18
C ALA A 178 -35.86 7.06 23.39
N GLU A 179 -35.54 8.00 24.29
CA GLU A 179 -36.33 9.20 24.54
C GLU A 179 -36.22 10.21 23.39
N LEU A 180 -35.03 10.37 22.82
CA LEU A 180 -34.80 11.16 21.61
C LEU A 180 -35.54 10.59 20.40
N GLN A 181 -35.58 9.26 20.24
CA GLN A 181 -36.31 8.62 19.15
C GLN A 181 -37.83 8.86 19.25
N LYS A 182 -38.37 8.93 20.47
CA LYS A 182 -39.78 9.29 20.73
C LYS A 182 -40.04 10.77 20.40
N SER A 183 -39.11 11.66 20.75
CA SER A 183 -39.19 13.09 20.41
C SER A 183 -39.15 13.35 18.90
N VAL A 184 -38.26 12.65 18.17
CA VAL A 184 -38.18 12.69 16.70
C VAL A 184 -39.47 12.17 16.05
N GLY A 185 -40.07 11.11 16.59
CA GLY A 185 -41.38 10.62 16.14
C GLY A 185 -42.48 11.68 16.25
N ASN A 186 -42.55 12.36 17.40
CA ASN A 186 -43.52 13.44 17.63
C ASN A 186 -43.30 14.65 16.71
N LEU A 187 -42.04 15.03 16.46
CA LEU A 187 -41.69 16.10 15.54
C LEU A 187 -42.05 15.76 14.09
N THR A 188 -41.89 14.51 13.67
CA THR A 188 -42.25 14.05 12.33
C THR A 188 -43.75 14.17 12.07
N VAL A 189 -44.58 13.85 13.06
CA VAL A 189 -46.05 14.05 12.99
C VAL A 189 -46.40 15.53 12.90
N ARG A 190 -45.73 16.39 13.68
CA ARG A 190 -45.97 17.84 13.68
C ARG A 190 -45.61 18.49 12.34
N VAL A 191 -44.56 18.02 11.68
CA VAL A 191 -44.15 18.48 10.34
C VAL A 191 -45.17 18.07 9.29
N ALA A 192 -45.68 16.83 9.33
CA ALA A 192 -46.72 16.37 8.41
C ALA A 192 -48.02 17.20 8.56
N GLU A 193 -48.41 17.55 9.78
CA GLU A 193 -49.56 18.44 10.02
C GLU A 193 -49.34 19.87 9.49
N LEU A 194 -48.11 20.39 9.58
CA LEU A 194 -47.75 21.70 9.06
C LEU A 194 -47.72 21.72 7.53
N GLU A 195 -47.24 20.66 6.88
CA GLU A 195 -47.29 20.51 5.43
C GLU A 195 -48.75 20.44 4.93
N GLU A 196 -49.63 19.74 5.65
CA GLU A 196 -51.06 19.70 5.32
C GLU A 196 -51.73 21.07 5.51
N LYS A 197 -51.36 21.82 6.55
CA LYS A 197 -51.84 23.21 6.76
C LYS A 197 -51.32 24.16 5.68
N LEU A 198 -50.06 24.01 5.26
CA LEU A 198 -49.45 24.81 4.20
C LEU A 198 -50.10 24.53 2.84
N ASN A 199 -50.35 23.27 2.50
CA ASN A 199 -51.02 22.90 1.26
C ASN A 199 -52.48 23.37 1.24
N ARG A 200 -53.18 23.36 2.39
CA ARG A 200 -54.51 23.96 2.52
C ARG A 200 -54.49 25.48 2.37
N ALA A 201 -53.46 26.16 2.89
CA ALA A 201 -53.29 27.60 2.73
C ALA A 201 -52.96 28.00 1.27
N LEU A 202 -52.12 27.24 0.58
CA LEU A 202 -51.81 27.44 -0.85
C LEU A 202 -53.05 27.20 -1.73
N ALA A 203 -53.84 26.17 -1.45
CA ALA A 203 -55.11 25.92 -2.15
C ALA A 203 -56.17 27.00 -1.88
N ALA A 204 -56.12 27.67 -0.72
CA ALA A 204 -56.98 28.81 -0.42
C ALA A 204 -56.51 30.08 -1.15
N LEU A 205 -55.21 30.25 -1.37
CA LEU A 205 -54.62 31.37 -2.10
C LEU A 205 -54.94 31.31 -3.62
N ASP A 206 -54.89 30.12 -4.22
CA ASP A 206 -55.30 29.89 -5.63
C ASP A 206 -56.79 30.21 -5.86
N ARG A 207 -57.65 29.94 -4.87
CA ARG A 207 -59.09 30.27 -4.92
C ARG A 207 -59.36 31.77 -4.76
N LEU A 208 -58.45 32.51 -4.12
CA LEU A 208 -58.54 33.96 -3.94
C LEU A 208 -58.03 34.75 -5.16
N GLN A 209 -57.20 34.15 -6.03
CA GLN A 209 -56.80 34.75 -7.31
C GLN A 209 -57.89 34.74 -8.40
N GLN A 210 -59.01 34.04 -8.19
CA GLN A 210 -60.08 33.89 -9.20
C GLN A 210 -61.36 34.70 -8.97
N LYS A 211 -61.52 35.48 -7.90
CA LYS A 211 -62.70 36.34 -7.73
C LYS A 211 -62.38 37.67 -7.09
N ASP A 212 -62.42 38.69 -7.94
CA ASP A 212 -62.38 40.10 -7.57
C ASP A 212 -63.66 40.49 -6.80
N GLY A 213 -63.51 41.30 -5.75
CA GLY A 213 -64.62 41.85 -4.96
C GLY A 213 -64.79 41.32 -3.53
N ALA A 214 -63.79 41.52 -2.66
CA ALA A 214 -63.95 41.74 -1.20
C ALA A 214 -62.55 41.81 -0.54
N VAL A 215 -61.85 42.92 -0.78
CA VAL A 215 -60.42 43.04 -0.45
C VAL A 215 -60.16 43.53 0.98
N ASP A 216 -61.09 44.25 1.63
CA ASP A 216 -60.77 44.90 2.91
C ASP A 216 -61.01 44.05 4.18
N GLN A 217 -62.02 43.17 4.20
CA GLN A 217 -62.27 42.30 5.37
C GLN A 217 -61.28 41.13 5.46
N LYS A 218 -60.83 40.57 4.32
CA LYS A 218 -59.87 39.46 4.30
C LYS A 218 -58.44 39.89 4.60
N MET A 219 -58.07 41.16 4.34
CA MET A 219 -56.74 41.68 4.65
C MET A 219 -56.47 41.74 6.16
N SER A 220 -57.50 41.97 6.98
CA SER A 220 -57.41 41.98 8.45
C SER A 220 -57.19 40.59 9.04
N GLU A 221 -57.88 39.56 8.52
CA GLU A 221 -57.67 38.16 8.91
C GLU A 221 -56.31 37.63 8.47
N VAL A 222 -55.87 37.96 7.25
CA VAL A 222 -54.54 37.57 6.74
C VAL A 222 -53.41 38.26 7.52
N THR A 223 -53.57 39.51 7.93
CA THR A 223 -52.57 40.21 8.75
C THR A 223 -52.46 39.62 10.15
N THR A 224 -53.58 39.18 10.72
CA THR A 224 -53.63 38.50 12.03
C THR A 224 -53.07 37.08 11.97
N GLN A 225 -53.31 36.36 10.87
CA GLN A 225 -52.70 35.04 10.64
C GLN A 225 -51.19 35.16 10.36
N LEU A 226 -50.74 36.20 9.64
CA LEU A 226 -49.33 36.43 9.35
C LEU A 226 -48.52 36.84 10.58
N SER A 227 -49.10 37.58 11.52
CA SER A 227 -48.44 37.92 12.79
C SER A 227 -48.28 36.70 13.70
N SER A 228 -49.31 35.83 13.79
CA SER A 228 -49.23 34.57 14.53
C SER A 228 -48.25 33.56 13.89
N ALA A 229 -48.19 33.50 12.56
CA ALA A 229 -47.24 32.67 11.82
C ALA A 229 -45.79 33.17 11.98
N ARG A 230 -45.56 34.49 11.99
CA ARG A 230 -44.23 35.07 12.27
C ARG A 230 -43.78 34.79 13.71
N ALA A 231 -44.69 34.83 14.69
CA ALA A 231 -44.38 34.46 16.06
C ALA A 231 -44.02 32.97 16.19
N GLN A 232 -44.73 32.09 15.47
CA GLN A 232 -44.41 30.67 15.42
C GLN A 232 -43.10 30.36 14.69
N ILE A 233 -42.79 31.07 13.60
CA ILE A 233 -41.50 30.94 12.89
C ILE A 233 -40.34 31.43 13.76
N ALA A 234 -40.51 32.52 14.50
CA ALA A 234 -39.50 33.01 15.44
C ALA A 234 -39.26 32.02 16.60
N ALA A 235 -40.33 31.43 17.16
CA ALA A 235 -40.22 30.38 18.16
C ALA A 235 -39.51 29.12 17.60
N THR A 236 -39.90 28.70 16.40
CA THR A 236 -39.30 27.54 15.72
C THR A 236 -37.83 27.80 15.34
N GLN A 237 -37.45 29.03 14.98
CA GLN A 237 -36.05 29.39 14.71
C GLN A 237 -35.18 29.33 15.96
N THR A 238 -35.74 29.65 17.13
CA THR A 238 -35.06 29.50 18.42
C THR A 238 -34.88 28.02 18.75
N GLU A 239 -35.93 27.20 18.60
CA GLU A 239 -35.87 25.75 18.79
C GLU A 239 -34.92 25.06 17.78
N VAL A 240 -34.86 25.52 16.53
CA VAL A 240 -33.91 25.02 15.52
C VAL A 240 -32.48 25.43 15.85
N LYS A 241 -32.23 26.63 16.40
CA LYS A 241 -30.90 27.03 16.86
C LYS A 241 -30.44 26.19 18.05
N GLU A 242 -31.35 25.92 18.99
CA GLU A 242 -31.08 25.06 20.15
C GLU A 242 -30.85 23.60 19.71
N ALA A 243 -31.64 23.09 18.76
CA ALA A 243 -31.43 21.78 18.16
C ALA A 243 -30.14 21.72 17.31
N GLN A 244 -29.74 22.79 16.64
CA GLN A 244 -28.47 22.87 15.93
C GLN A 244 -27.28 22.89 16.88
N ALA A 245 -27.38 23.61 18.00
CA ALA A 245 -26.38 23.58 19.07
C ALA A 245 -26.28 22.18 19.70
N ALA A 246 -27.42 21.53 19.97
CA ALA A 246 -27.49 20.17 20.48
C ALA A 246 -26.96 19.14 19.46
N VAL A 247 -27.20 19.31 18.16
CA VAL A 247 -26.63 18.47 17.08
C VAL A 247 -25.14 18.71 16.90
N GLU A 248 -24.65 19.93 17.14
CA GLU A 248 -23.22 20.25 17.12
C GLU A 248 -22.49 19.67 18.34
N GLU A 249 -23.16 19.61 19.49
CA GLU A 249 -22.70 18.93 20.70
C GLU A 249 -22.77 17.40 20.57
N LEU A 250 -23.84 16.86 19.97
CA LEU A 250 -23.94 15.44 19.63
C LEU A 250 -22.91 15.03 18.55
N ASN A 251 -22.58 15.91 17.60
CA ASN A 251 -21.53 15.67 16.62
C ASN A 251 -20.11 15.68 17.22
N LYS A 252 -19.90 16.40 18.34
CA LYS A 252 -18.69 16.28 19.15
C LYS A 252 -18.63 14.95 19.90
N ASN A 253 -19.78 14.40 20.30
CA ASN A 253 -19.86 13.16 21.09
C ASN A 253 -20.00 11.87 20.25
N THR A 254 -20.52 11.94 19.02
CA THR A 254 -20.79 10.75 18.16
C THR A 254 -19.66 10.46 17.17
N LYS A 255 -18.77 11.42 16.91
CA LYS A 255 -17.45 11.14 16.31
C LYS A 255 -16.47 11.06 17.46
N GLY A 256 -15.70 9.99 17.55
CA GLY A 256 -14.54 9.88 18.46
C GLY A 256 -13.43 10.87 18.09
N ALA A 257 -13.75 12.16 18.02
CA ALA A 257 -12.82 13.26 17.96
C ALA A 257 -12.28 13.43 19.38
N VAL A 258 -11.30 12.61 19.74
CA VAL A 258 -10.48 12.89 20.91
C VAL A 258 -9.64 14.11 20.55
N THR A 259 -10.03 15.29 21.02
CA THR A 259 -9.17 16.48 21.04
C THR A 259 -8.04 16.26 22.04
N SER A 260 -7.06 15.45 21.65
CA SER A 260 -5.76 15.38 22.32
C SER A 260 -4.85 16.42 21.65
N GLY A 261 -4.79 17.62 22.23
CA GLY A 261 -4.12 18.79 21.65
C GLY A 261 -4.96 19.50 20.59
N ASN A 262 -4.42 20.58 20.00
CA ASN A 262 -5.08 21.44 19.00
C ASN A 262 -5.43 20.73 17.65
N ALA A 263 -5.40 19.40 17.60
CA ALA A 263 -5.69 18.59 16.41
C ALA A 263 -7.15 18.10 16.41
N LYS A 264 -7.83 18.23 15.26
CA LYS A 264 -9.14 17.59 15.04
C LYS A 264 -8.92 16.20 14.48
N THR A 265 -9.24 15.17 15.25
CA THR A 265 -9.05 13.76 14.87
C THR A 265 -10.38 13.13 14.44
N SER A 266 -10.31 12.15 13.54
CA SER A 266 -11.44 11.31 13.16
C SER A 266 -10.96 9.89 12.92
N PHE A 267 -11.54 8.95 13.66
CA PHE A 267 -11.38 7.53 13.44
C PHE A 267 -12.41 7.08 12.40
N TYR A 268 -12.00 6.19 11.49
CA TYR A 268 -12.89 5.64 10.46
C TYR A 268 -12.47 4.22 10.11
N GLY A 269 -13.37 3.45 9.50
CA GLY A 269 -13.01 2.12 9.02
C GLY A 269 -14.21 1.25 8.73
N PHE A 270 -13.96 -0.04 8.65
CA PHE A 270 -15.01 -1.05 8.65
C PHE A 270 -14.46 -2.39 9.08
N ILE A 271 -15.36 -3.20 9.64
CA ILE A 271 -15.19 -4.64 9.81
C ILE A 271 -15.81 -5.31 8.58
N ILE A 272 -15.08 -6.21 7.95
CA ILE A 272 -15.59 -7.02 6.84
C ILE A 272 -15.33 -8.49 7.11
N ALA A 273 -16.35 -9.31 6.89
CA ALA A 273 -16.26 -10.76 6.86
C ALA A 273 -16.58 -11.23 5.44
N ASN A 274 -15.65 -11.95 4.83
CA ASN A 274 -15.76 -12.54 3.51
C ASN A 274 -15.89 -14.06 3.64
N ALA A 275 -16.84 -14.63 2.90
CA ALA A 275 -16.97 -16.06 2.66
C ALA A 275 -16.83 -16.31 1.16
N SER A 276 -15.78 -17.02 0.76
CA SER A 276 -15.38 -17.20 -0.63
C SER A 276 -15.38 -18.66 -1.02
N PHE A 277 -15.81 -18.94 -2.25
CA PHE A 277 -15.91 -20.28 -2.83
C PHE A 277 -15.29 -20.25 -4.23
N ALA A 278 -14.33 -21.12 -4.49
CA ALA A 278 -13.68 -21.25 -5.79
C ALA A 278 -13.81 -22.67 -6.33
N ASP A 279 -14.05 -22.80 -7.63
CA ASP A 279 -14.14 -24.10 -8.30
C ASP A 279 -12.84 -24.56 -8.98
N SER A 280 -11.74 -23.85 -8.76
CA SER A 280 -10.39 -24.26 -9.16
C SER A 280 -9.35 -23.59 -8.28
N GLN A 281 -8.11 -24.08 -8.34
CA GLN A 281 -6.98 -23.46 -7.65
C GLN A 281 -6.66 -22.08 -8.25
N GLN A 282 -6.65 -21.06 -7.42
CA GLN A 282 -6.33 -19.68 -7.80
C GLN A 282 -4.98 -19.26 -7.20
N PHE A 283 -4.38 -18.22 -7.77
CA PHE A 283 -3.31 -17.51 -7.09
C PHE A 283 -3.92 -16.60 -6.02
N LEU A 284 -3.68 -16.97 -4.75
CA LEU A 284 -4.30 -16.44 -3.52
C LEU A 284 -5.78 -16.81 -3.37
N SER A 285 -6.15 -17.39 -2.22
CA SER A 285 -7.53 -17.81 -1.93
C SER A 285 -8.40 -16.74 -1.27
N ASP A 286 -7.80 -15.75 -0.58
CA ASP A 286 -8.55 -14.68 0.10
C ASP A 286 -9.07 -13.65 -0.92
N MET A 287 -8.26 -13.36 -1.95
CA MET A 287 -8.44 -12.33 -2.97
C MET A 287 -7.70 -12.76 -4.24
N PRO A 288 -8.36 -13.55 -5.11
CA PRO A 288 -7.69 -14.16 -6.25
C PRO A 288 -7.24 -13.19 -7.32
N LEU A 289 -6.05 -13.42 -7.86
CA LEU A 289 -5.50 -12.57 -8.92
C LEU A 289 -5.63 -13.21 -10.31
N TRP A 290 -5.36 -14.51 -10.42
CA TRP A 290 -5.52 -15.29 -11.65
C TRP A 290 -5.76 -16.77 -11.32
N ALA A 291 -6.28 -17.52 -12.29
CA ALA A 291 -6.46 -18.96 -12.17
C ALA A 291 -5.13 -19.68 -12.48
N LEU A 292 -4.79 -20.72 -11.71
CA LEU A 292 -3.69 -21.61 -12.10
C LEU A 292 -4.10 -22.44 -13.32
N PRO A 293 -3.15 -22.92 -14.15
CA PRO A 293 -3.51 -23.73 -15.31
C PRO A 293 -4.27 -24.99 -14.90
N ASP A 294 -5.40 -25.30 -15.51
CA ASP A 294 -6.33 -26.34 -15.05
C ASP A 294 -5.67 -27.72 -14.97
N GLY A 295 -4.81 -28.04 -15.93
CA GLY A 295 -4.02 -29.27 -15.97
C GLY A 295 -2.74 -29.25 -15.14
N ALA A 296 -2.41 -28.16 -14.44
CA ALA A 296 -1.23 -28.08 -13.59
C ALA A 296 -1.36 -29.00 -12.39
N GLY A 297 -0.27 -29.71 -12.09
CA GLY A 297 -0.16 -30.52 -10.89
C GLY A 297 0.08 -29.65 -9.66
N VAL A 298 -0.75 -29.83 -8.64
CA VAL A 298 -0.64 -29.16 -7.33
C VAL A 298 -0.38 -30.22 -6.28
N VAL A 299 0.70 -30.06 -5.53
CA VAL A 299 1.02 -30.92 -4.39
C VAL A 299 0.38 -30.31 -3.14
N PRO A 300 -0.57 -30.99 -2.48
CA PRO A 300 -1.18 -30.48 -1.26
C PRO A 300 -0.14 -30.29 -0.15
N PRO A 301 -0.34 -29.32 0.76
CA PRO A 301 0.54 -29.18 1.91
C PRO A 301 0.49 -30.45 2.78
N PRO A 302 1.61 -30.80 3.45
CA PRO A 302 1.67 -31.99 4.29
C PRO A 302 0.73 -31.84 5.51
N ILE A 303 0.07 -32.94 5.88
CA ILE A 303 -0.73 -33.02 7.10
C ILE A 303 0.17 -33.59 8.20
N ASN A 304 0.30 -32.88 9.32
CA ASN A 304 1.21 -33.25 10.42
C ASN A 304 2.66 -33.51 9.95
N GLY A 305 3.14 -32.72 8.98
CA GLY A 305 4.48 -32.87 8.41
C GLY A 305 4.64 -34.07 7.47
N GLN A 306 3.57 -34.81 7.18
CA GLN A 306 3.58 -35.96 6.28
C GLN A 306 2.89 -35.62 4.97
N ALA A 307 3.63 -35.69 3.87
CA ALA A 307 3.09 -35.64 2.52
C ALA A 307 2.72 -37.06 2.06
N ILE A 308 1.66 -37.19 1.26
CA ILE A 308 1.34 -38.46 0.59
C ILE A 308 2.28 -38.61 -0.62
N PRO A 309 3.17 -39.61 -0.65
CA PRO A 309 4.11 -39.77 -1.76
C PRO A 309 3.38 -39.92 -3.10
N GLY A 310 3.78 -39.12 -4.10
CA GLY A 310 3.21 -39.16 -5.44
C GLY A 310 1.82 -38.52 -5.60
N LEU A 311 1.21 -38.01 -4.52
CA LEU A 311 -0.07 -37.30 -4.63
C LEU A 311 0.12 -35.96 -5.32
N THR A 312 -0.53 -35.81 -6.47
CA THR A 312 -0.65 -34.55 -7.21
C THR A 312 -2.11 -34.39 -7.62
N LEU A 313 -2.73 -33.29 -7.22
CA LEU A 313 -4.07 -32.91 -7.66
C LEU A 313 -3.99 -32.05 -8.92
N ARG A 314 -5.03 -32.01 -9.75
CA ARG A 314 -5.11 -31.05 -10.86
C ARG A 314 -5.70 -29.75 -10.34
N ALA A 315 -5.09 -28.62 -10.66
CA ALA A 315 -5.57 -27.29 -10.25
C ALA A 315 -7.05 -27.05 -10.59
N GLY A 316 -7.51 -27.45 -11.78
CA GLY A 316 -8.92 -27.31 -12.19
C GLY A 316 -9.91 -28.20 -11.43
N GLN A 317 -9.42 -29.18 -10.67
CA GLN A 317 -10.24 -30.09 -9.86
C GLN A 317 -10.26 -29.72 -8.38
N ILE A 318 -9.44 -28.75 -7.96
CA ILE A 318 -9.43 -28.28 -6.57
C ILE A 318 -10.66 -27.40 -6.35
N ARG A 319 -11.28 -27.53 -5.18
CA ARG A 319 -12.38 -26.69 -4.73
C ARG A 319 -11.95 -26.05 -3.42
N GLU A 320 -12.06 -24.73 -3.33
CA GLU A 320 -11.65 -23.99 -2.14
C GLU A 320 -12.86 -23.32 -1.49
N THR A 321 -12.88 -23.34 -0.17
CA THR A 321 -13.81 -22.57 0.65
C THR A 321 -12.99 -21.84 1.71
N ASN A 322 -13.21 -20.55 1.83
CA ASN A 322 -12.42 -19.69 2.67
C ASN A 322 -13.28 -18.66 3.41
N PHE A 323 -12.97 -18.42 4.67
CA PHE A 323 -13.60 -17.40 5.48
C PHE A 323 -12.51 -16.52 6.06
N THR A 324 -12.61 -15.21 5.84
CA THR A 324 -11.57 -14.28 6.26
C THR A 324 -12.15 -12.94 6.70
N ILE A 325 -11.47 -12.31 7.65
CA ILE A 325 -11.74 -10.95 8.12
C ILE A 325 -10.58 -9.99 7.83
N ARG A 326 -9.56 -10.46 7.10
CA ARG A 326 -8.26 -9.78 6.94
C ARG A 326 -8.34 -8.44 6.24
N GLN A 327 -9.41 -8.24 5.46
CA GLN A 327 -9.66 -6.99 4.75
C GLN A 327 -10.24 -5.90 5.66
N THR A 328 -10.56 -6.21 6.92
CA THR A 328 -10.96 -5.24 7.96
C THR A 328 -9.95 -4.10 8.02
N ARG A 329 -10.46 -2.87 8.08
CA ARG A 329 -9.66 -1.66 7.95
C ARG A 329 -9.94 -0.71 9.09
N LEU A 330 -8.87 -0.18 9.66
CA LEU A 330 -8.91 0.85 10.68
C LEU A 330 -8.08 2.04 10.20
N GLY A 331 -8.59 3.25 10.39
CA GLY A 331 -7.93 4.46 9.94
C GLY A 331 -8.14 5.65 10.87
N LEU A 332 -7.16 6.53 10.87
CA LEU A 332 -7.14 7.78 11.60
C LEU A 332 -6.79 8.91 10.65
N ARG A 333 -7.59 9.96 10.67
CA ARG A 333 -7.27 11.24 10.03
C ARG A 333 -7.17 12.31 11.10
N ALA A 334 -6.21 13.20 10.94
CA ALA A 334 -6.13 14.38 11.79
C ALA A 334 -5.88 15.64 10.96
N SER A 335 -6.63 16.70 11.26
CA SER A 335 -6.36 18.07 10.79
C SER A 335 -5.64 18.82 11.89
N LEU A 336 -4.48 19.38 11.55
CA LEU A 336 -3.62 20.10 12.48
C LEU A 336 -3.86 21.61 12.36
N PRO A 337 -3.49 22.42 13.37
CA PRO A 337 -3.57 23.87 13.27
C PRO A 337 -2.86 24.39 12.04
N ARG A 338 -3.44 25.42 11.41
CA ARG A 338 -2.85 26.09 10.26
C ARG A 338 -1.48 26.68 10.65
N VAL A 339 -0.48 26.47 9.79
CA VAL A 339 0.86 27.06 9.91
C VAL A 339 1.05 28.04 8.75
N GLY A 340 0.99 29.34 9.05
CA GLY A 340 0.99 30.37 8.01
C GLY A 340 -0.21 30.23 7.06
N SER A 341 0.06 30.09 5.75
CA SER A 341 -0.97 29.84 4.73
C SER A 341 -1.25 28.36 4.45
N TRP A 342 -0.57 27.46 5.17
CA TRP A 342 -0.65 26.02 4.99
C TRP A 342 -1.51 25.35 6.06
N THR A 343 -2.39 24.45 5.64
CA THR A 343 -3.22 23.62 6.50
C THR A 343 -2.64 22.20 6.49
N PRO A 344 -1.98 21.77 7.58
CA PRO A 344 -1.44 20.43 7.67
C PRO A 344 -2.54 19.42 8.04
N SER A 345 -2.43 18.22 7.47
CA SER A 345 -3.26 17.07 7.82
C SER A 345 -2.46 15.77 7.72
N THR A 346 -2.92 14.72 8.38
CA THR A 346 -2.30 13.40 8.32
C THR A 346 -3.35 12.30 8.19
N HIS A 347 -2.92 11.18 7.61
CA HIS A 347 -3.73 10.01 7.35
C HIS A 347 -2.91 8.76 7.64
N VAL A 348 -3.41 7.92 8.55
CA VAL A 348 -2.85 6.60 8.84
C VAL A 348 -3.97 5.58 8.66
N GLU A 349 -3.69 4.52 7.91
CA GLU A 349 -4.64 3.44 7.63
C GLU A 349 -3.92 2.10 7.72
N ILE A 350 -4.55 1.11 8.35
CA ILE A 350 -4.07 -0.28 8.44
C ILE A 350 -5.15 -1.26 7.98
N ASP A 351 -4.73 -2.44 7.53
CA ASP A 351 -5.57 -3.65 7.45
C ASP A 351 -4.80 -4.85 8.04
N PHE A 352 -5.37 -6.05 7.95
CA PHE A 352 -4.79 -7.28 8.50
C PHE A 352 -4.29 -8.26 7.43
N LEU A 353 -3.88 -7.73 6.27
CA LEU A 353 -3.21 -8.47 5.20
C LEU A 353 -1.67 -8.48 5.34
N GLY A 354 -1.14 -8.34 6.54
CA GLY A 354 0.27 -8.58 6.84
C GLY A 354 0.68 -10.04 6.67
N ALA A 355 1.98 -10.32 6.83
CA ALA A 355 2.54 -11.67 6.68
C ALA A 355 1.88 -12.66 7.65
N ARG A 356 1.77 -13.93 7.26
CA ARG A 356 1.31 -14.99 8.18
C ARG A 356 2.53 -15.75 8.72
N PRO A 357 2.57 -16.11 10.01
CA PRO A 357 3.62 -16.95 10.55
C PRO A 357 3.49 -18.38 9.99
N ALA A 358 4.62 -18.99 9.65
CA ALA A 358 4.69 -20.37 9.18
C ALA A 358 4.59 -21.38 10.34
N VAL A 359 3.48 -21.34 11.06
CA VAL A 359 3.16 -22.23 12.19
C VAL A 359 1.83 -22.94 11.96
N GLY A 360 1.59 -24.04 12.66
CA GLY A 360 0.28 -24.71 12.65
C GLY A 360 -0.84 -23.73 12.98
N GLN A 361 -1.92 -23.74 12.21
CA GLN A 361 -3.04 -22.78 12.28
C GLN A 361 -2.70 -21.31 11.96
N GLY A 362 -1.49 -21.02 11.49
CA GLY A 362 -1.05 -19.66 11.13
C GLY A 362 -1.89 -18.97 10.05
N SER A 363 -2.72 -19.72 9.31
CA SER A 363 -3.75 -19.17 8.41
C SER A 363 -4.78 -18.28 9.13
N THR A 364 -4.95 -18.44 10.44
CA THR A 364 -5.87 -17.61 11.24
C THR A 364 -5.17 -16.42 11.92
N PHE A 365 -3.84 -16.36 11.89
CA PHE A 365 -3.06 -15.33 12.57
C PHE A 365 -2.87 -14.12 11.65
N ASN A 366 -3.84 -13.21 11.71
CA ASN A 366 -3.91 -12.05 10.84
C ASN A 366 -3.01 -10.92 11.37
N GLN A 367 -1.90 -10.62 10.67
CA GLN A 367 -0.99 -9.56 11.07
C GLN A 367 -1.38 -8.21 10.46
N PRO A 368 -1.27 -7.10 11.20
CA PRO A 368 -1.53 -5.78 10.66
C PRO A 368 -0.45 -5.35 9.65
N ARG A 369 -0.84 -4.60 8.62
CA ARG A 369 0.08 -3.87 7.74
C ARG A 369 -0.37 -2.42 7.57
N ILE A 370 0.61 -1.54 7.37
CA ILE A 370 0.36 -0.14 7.00
C ILE A 370 -0.14 -0.09 5.56
N ARG A 371 -1.31 0.50 5.36
CA ARG A 371 -1.89 0.81 4.06
C ARG A 371 -1.47 2.20 3.63
N LEU A 372 -1.81 3.21 4.43
CA LEU A 372 -1.52 4.61 4.19
C LEU A 372 -0.86 5.18 5.44
N ALA A 373 0.14 6.04 5.25
CA ALA A 373 0.80 6.76 6.34
C ALA A 373 1.50 7.99 5.75
N TYR A 374 0.79 9.12 5.72
CA TYR A 374 1.33 10.35 5.12
C TYR A 374 0.89 11.61 5.88
N VAL A 375 1.64 12.69 5.61
CA VAL A 375 1.28 14.07 5.95
C VAL A 375 0.99 14.82 4.65
N SER A 376 -0.01 15.69 4.67
CA SER A 376 -0.27 16.62 3.58
C SER A 376 -0.32 18.07 4.05
N LEU A 377 0.14 18.97 3.19
CA LEU A 377 0.10 20.42 3.38
C LEU A 377 -0.73 21.03 2.26
N GLU A 378 -1.82 21.69 2.59
CA GLU A 378 -2.71 22.33 1.63
C GLU A 378 -2.72 23.85 1.81
N ARG A 379 -2.76 24.62 0.72
CA ARG A 379 -2.94 26.08 0.79
C ARG A 379 -3.99 26.57 -0.18
N ALA A 380 -4.46 27.79 0.09
CA ALA A 380 -5.32 28.53 -0.83
C ALA A 380 -4.71 28.61 -2.24
N GLY A 381 -5.59 28.64 -3.25
CA GLY A 381 -5.20 28.54 -4.65
C GLY A 381 -4.95 27.11 -5.13
N GLY A 382 -5.33 26.07 -4.37
CA GLY A 382 -5.40 24.69 -4.85
C GLY A 382 -4.06 23.95 -4.91
N TRP A 383 -3.09 24.35 -4.08
CA TRP A 383 -1.82 23.62 -3.95
C TRP A 383 -1.90 22.61 -2.82
N ARG A 384 -1.39 21.40 -3.06
CA ARG A 384 -1.28 20.35 -2.06
C ARG A 384 0.05 19.61 -2.21
N PHE A 385 0.74 19.39 -1.10
CA PHE A 385 1.94 18.56 -1.03
C PHE A 385 1.67 17.37 -0.12
N VAL A 386 2.18 16.20 -0.50
CA VAL A 386 2.03 14.94 0.25
C VAL A 386 3.40 14.32 0.44
N ALA A 387 3.68 13.85 1.66
CA ALA A 387 4.88 13.11 1.99
C ALA A 387 4.53 11.90 2.87
N GLY A 388 4.92 10.71 2.42
CA GLY A 388 4.66 9.43 3.12
C GLY A 388 4.15 8.34 2.18
N GLN A 389 3.58 7.27 2.73
CA GLN A 389 3.01 6.18 1.94
C GLN A 389 1.57 6.49 1.55
N ASP A 390 1.31 6.57 0.24
CA ASP A 390 -0.02 6.77 -0.35
C ASP A 390 -0.14 5.93 -1.64
N TRP A 391 -1.32 5.92 -2.25
CA TRP A 391 -1.56 5.32 -3.56
C TRP A 391 -0.67 5.92 -4.64
N ILE A 392 -0.31 5.11 -5.64
CA ILE A 392 0.35 5.58 -6.86
C ILE A 392 -0.45 6.68 -7.56
N ILE A 393 0.24 7.55 -8.30
CA ILE A 393 -0.35 8.65 -9.09
C ILE A 393 -0.82 8.13 -10.46
N PHE A 394 -0.02 7.23 -11.02
CA PHE A 394 -0.36 6.46 -12.20
C PHE A 394 -1.60 5.61 -11.94
N ALA A 395 -2.49 5.49 -12.92
CA ALA A 395 -3.58 4.52 -12.87
C ALA A 395 -4.45 4.60 -11.58
N PRO A 396 -5.11 5.75 -11.28
CA PRO A 396 -5.61 6.01 -9.93
C PRO A 396 -6.99 5.39 -9.61
N LEU A 397 -7.69 4.84 -10.60
CA LEU A 397 -9.06 4.33 -10.39
C LEU A 397 -9.05 2.88 -9.96
N ASN A 398 -10.07 2.45 -9.22
CA ASN A 398 -10.27 1.05 -8.84
C ASN A 398 -11.74 0.65 -9.04
N PRO A 399 -12.03 -0.59 -9.49
CA PRO A 399 -13.40 -1.07 -9.54
C PRO A 399 -14.00 -1.22 -8.14
N VAL A 400 -15.33 -1.25 -8.08
CA VAL A 400 -16.10 -1.38 -6.84
C VAL A 400 -16.27 -2.87 -6.52
N SER A 401 -15.63 -3.34 -5.45
CA SER A 401 -15.72 -4.73 -4.97
C SER A 401 -15.60 -4.79 -3.44
N PHE A 402 -16.30 -5.76 -2.84
CA PHE A 402 -16.08 -6.17 -1.45
C PHE A 402 -15.34 -7.51 -1.32
N ALA A 403 -15.12 -8.24 -2.43
CA ALA A 403 -14.18 -9.35 -2.43
C ALA A 403 -12.72 -8.84 -2.50
N HIS A 404 -12.51 -7.70 -3.15
CA HIS A 404 -11.22 -7.07 -3.38
C HIS A 404 -11.17 -5.65 -2.82
N PHE A 405 -10.97 -5.54 -1.50
CA PHE A 405 -10.83 -4.26 -0.82
C PHE A 405 -9.41 -3.99 -0.34
N ALA A 406 -8.69 -5.05 0.04
CA ALA A 406 -7.34 -4.93 0.54
C ALA A 406 -6.30 -4.86 -0.59
N SER A 407 -6.59 -5.47 -1.74
CA SER A 407 -6.06 -5.17 -3.08
C SER A 407 -7.26 -4.82 -3.95
N PRO A 408 -7.09 -3.96 -4.97
CA PRO A 408 -8.16 -3.65 -5.89
C PRO A 408 -8.63 -4.86 -6.70
N GLU A 409 -9.90 -4.82 -7.10
CA GLU A 409 -10.47 -5.68 -8.13
C GLU A 409 -9.70 -5.49 -9.44
N ALA A 410 -9.64 -6.55 -10.25
CA ALA A 410 -8.88 -6.57 -11.51
C ALA A 410 -7.37 -6.28 -11.36
N ALA A 411 -6.79 -6.37 -10.16
CA ALA A 411 -5.35 -6.48 -9.98
C ALA A 411 -4.85 -7.72 -10.75
N SER A 412 -3.80 -7.57 -11.56
CA SER A 412 -3.36 -8.56 -12.57
C SER A 412 -4.38 -8.93 -13.66
N ALA A 413 -5.48 -8.18 -13.77
CA ALA A 413 -6.42 -8.25 -14.87
C ALA A 413 -6.74 -6.83 -15.36
N GLY A 414 -5.71 -5.98 -15.43
CA GLY A 414 -5.80 -4.68 -16.09
C GLY A 414 -5.87 -3.48 -15.18
N ASN A 415 -5.86 -3.66 -13.85
CA ASN A 415 -5.84 -2.57 -12.88
C ASN A 415 -4.48 -2.49 -12.16
N PRO A 416 -3.53 -1.66 -12.65
CA PRO A 416 -2.28 -1.40 -11.94
C PRO A 416 -2.59 -0.68 -10.65
N TRP A 417 -1.94 -1.09 -9.59
CA TRP A 417 -2.07 -0.43 -8.31
C TRP A 417 -0.78 -0.62 -7.55
N LEU A 418 -0.59 0.13 -6.48
CA LEU A 418 0.25 -0.17 -5.32
C LEU A 418 0.22 1.05 -4.41
N ARG A 419 0.85 0.95 -3.25
CA ARG A 419 1.07 2.08 -2.35
C ARG A 419 2.55 2.16 -2.03
N PHE A 420 3.14 3.33 -2.26
CA PHE A 420 4.56 3.54 -2.07
C PHE A 420 4.80 4.76 -1.17
N PRO A 421 5.88 4.75 -0.37
CA PRO A 421 6.49 5.98 0.11
C PRO A 421 6.77 6.92 -1.07
N GLN A 422 6.25 8.14 -0.97
CA GLN A 422 6.29 9.12 -2.05
C GLN A 422 6.36 10.56 -1.54
N LEU A 423 6.86 11.44 -2.39
CA LEU A 423 6.70 12.88 -2.32
C LEU A 423 5.89 13.33 -3.54
N ARG A 424 4.75 13.97 -3.32
CA ARG A 424 3.82 14.36 -4.38
C ARG A 424 3.40 15.81 -4.25
N MET A 425 3.34 16.49 -5.38
CA MET A 425 2.77 17.82 -5.52
C MET A 425 1.51 17.73 -6.38
N GLU A 426 0.49 18.49 -5.99
CA GLU A 426 -0.77 18.62 -6.70
C GLU A 426 -1.14 20.10 -6.85
N LYS A 427 -1.70 20.43 -8.00
CA LYS A 427 -2.25 21.75 -8.32
C LYS A 427 -3.63 21.58 -8.93
N THR A 428 -4.64 22.06 -8.23
CA THR A 428 -6.00 22.21 -8.76
C THR A 428 -6.21 23.65 -9.23
N ILE A 429 -6.54 23.80 -10.51
CA ILE A 429 -6.92 25.06 -11.15
C ILE A 429 -8.43 25.00 -11.38
N ARG A 430 -9.18 25.90 -10.75
CA ARG A 430 -10.62 26.04 -11.00
C ARG A 430 -10.81 27.06 -12.10
N TYR A 431 -11.41 26.64 -13.23
CA TYR A 431 -11.72 27.54 -14.34
C TYR A 431 -13.04 28.28 -14.11
N ASN A 432 -14.01 27.58 -13.54
CA ASN A 432 -15.30 28.12 -13.11
C ASN A 432 -15.86 27.24 -11.98
N GLU A 433 -17.11 27.47 -11.57
CA GLU A 433 -17.76 26.74 -10.48
C GLU A 433 -17.90 25.23 -10.73
N ASN A 434 -17.97 24.82 -12.00
CA ASN A 434 -18.25 23.44 -12.40
C ASN A 434 -17.06 22.74 -13.04
N THR A 435 -15.97 23.43 -13.40
CA THR A 435 -14.84 22.84 -14.13
C THR A 435 -13.52 23.11 -13.44
N SER A 436 -12.72 22.06 -13.27
CA SER A 436 -11.38 22.15 -12.71
C SER A 436 -10.39 21.24 -13.44
N LEU A 437 -9.13 21.67 -13.45
CA LEU A 437 -7.96 20.90 -13.90
C LEU A 437 -7.12 20.53 -12.68
N LEU A 438 -6.76 19.27 -12.57
CA LEU A 438 -5.81 18.74 -11.60
C LEU A 438 -4.51 18.39 -12.34
N ILE A 439 -3.38 18.86 -11.82
CA ILE A 439 -2.03 18.48 -12.25
C ILE A 439 -1.33 17.86 -11.04
N GLN A 440 -0.79 16.66 -11.20
CA GLN A 440 -0.06 15.92 -10.17
C GLN A 440 1.30 15.50 -10.70
N GLY A 441 2.31 15.55 -9.83
CA GLY A 441 3.64 15.03 -10.10
C GLY A 441 4.29 14.58 -8.81
N GLY A 442 5.03 13.48 -8.84
CA GLY A 442 5.68 12.96 -7.65
C GLY A 442 6.82 12.01 -7.95
N VAL A 443 7.62 11.79 -6.91
CA VAL A 443 8.66 10.78 -6.85
C VAL A 443 8.27 9.72 -5.82
N LEU A 444 8.43 8.45 -6.15
CA LEU A 444 8.05 7.31 -5.34
C LEU A 444 9.28 6.41 -5.13
N ARG A 445 9.28 5.64 -4.04
CA ARG A 445 10.30 4.60 -3.83
C ARG A 445 10.31 3.64 -5.03
N ALA A 446 11.48 3.46 -5.65
CA ALA A 446 11.67 2.47 -6.68
C ALA A 446 11.72 1.07 -6.05
N VAL A 447 11.00 0.13 -6.66
CA VAL A 447 10.94 -1.29 -6.29
C VAL A 447 10.83 -2.07 -7.60
N GLY A 448 11.69 -3.05 -7.84
CA GLY A 448 11.57 -3.94 -8.99
C GLY A 448 10.59 -5.08 -8.73
N GLY A 449 9.95 -5.64 -9.75
CA GLY A 449 8.90 -6.64 -9.53
C GLY A 449 9.37 -8.02 -9.04
N GLY A 450 10.68 -8.22 -8.91
CA GLY A 450 11.30 -9.35 -8.20
C GLY A 450 11.84 -9.01 -6.81
N ASP A 451 11.74 -7.75 -6.39
CA ASP A 451 12.25 -7.31 -5.09
C ASP A 451 11.32 -7.81 -3.98
N ALA A 452 11.72 -8.90 -3.34
CA ALA A 452 11.02 -9.48 -2.21
C ALA A 452 11.99 -9.68 -1.03
N PRO A 453 11.61 -9.33 0.20
CA PRO A 453 12.41 -9.67 1.36
C PRO A 453 12.44 -11.20 1.55
N ALA A 454 13.47 -11.70 2.22
CA ALA A 454 13.49 -13.10 2.64
C ALA A 454 12.25 -13.40 3.49
N ALA A 455 11.65 -14.59 3.30
CA ALA A 455 10.45 -14.97 4.04
C ALA A 455 10.68 -14.88 5.56
N GLY A 456 9.81 -14.13 6.25
CA GLY A 456 9.92 -13.89 7.70
C GLY A 456 10.96 -12.84 8.10
N SER A 457 11.60 -12.14 7.16
CA SER A 457 12.49 -11.03 7.47
C SER A 457 11.71 -9.84 8.03
N LEU A 458 12.17 -9.33 9.17
CA LEU A 458 11.70 -8.06 9.75
C LEU A 458 12.43 -6.84 9.15
N LEU A 459 13.51 -7.08 8.42
CA LEU A 459 14.37 -6.06 7.85
C LEU A 459 14.31 -6.09 6.33
N ASP A 460 14.53 -4.91 5.77
CA ASP A 460 14.71 -4.74 4.34
C ASP A 460 15.99 -5.44 3.87
N VAL A 461 15.98 -5.89 2.61
CA VAL A 461 17.13 -6.58 2.01
C VAL A 461 17.98 -5.53 1.29
N PRO A 462 19.31 -5.50 1.52
CA PRO A 462 20.15 -4.55 0.81
C PRO A 462 20.27 -4.89 -0.68
N ALA A 463 20.51 -3.85 -1.50
CA ALA A 463 20.83 -3.97 -2.92
C ALA A 463 19.74 -4.65 -3.77
N LEU A 464 18.47 -4.31 -3.52
CA LEU A 464 17.33 -4.64 -4.38
C LEU A 464 17.41 -3.91 -5.74
N ALA A 465 16.78 -4.45 -6.79
CA ALA A 465 16.97 -4.01 -8.17
C ALA A 465 16.50 -2.57 -8.42
N GLY A 466 15.38 -2.16 -7.81
CA GLY A 466 14.89 -0.78 -7.88
C GLY A 466 15.87 0.21 -7.21
N GLU A 467 16.37 -0.13 -6.04
CA GLU A 467 17.28 0.70 -5.25
C GLU A 467 18.66 0.83 -5.90
N ARG A 468 19.18 -0.27 -6.50
CA ARG A 468 20.45 -0.25 -7.24
C ARG A 468 20.42 0.67 -8.45
N ALA A 469 19.24 0.97 -9.01
CA ALA A 469 19.13 1.89 -10.13
C ALA A 469 19.40 3.35 -9.73
N VAL A 470 19.43 3.70 -8.43
CA VAL A 470 19.73 5.05 -7.91
C VAL A 470 18.77 6.14 -8.41
N HIS A 471 17.60 5.75 -8.91
CA HIS A 471 16.55 6.66 -9.36
C HIS A 471 15.24 6.31 -8.66
N PRO A 472 14.48 7.29 -8.16
CA PRO A 472 13.11 7.04 -7.74
C PRO A 472 12.24 6.73 -8.96
N PHE A 473 11.04 6.23 -8.70
CA PHE A 473 9.99 6.25 -9.68
C PHE A 473 9.45 7.66 -9.84
N TYR A 474 9.24 8.09 -11.07
CA TYR A 474 8.61 9.35 -11.43
C TYR A 474 7.20 9.05 -11.92
N GLN A 475 6.21 9.76 -11.39
CA GLN A 475 4.84 9.65 -11.88
C GLN A 475 4.18 11.02 -11.99
N SER A 476 3.27 11.14 -12.95
CA SER A 476 2.49 12.36 -13.17
C SER A 476 1.08 12.01 -13.61
N ARG A 477 0.16 12.95 -13.39
CA ARG A 477 -1.21 12.88 -13.90
C ARG A 477 -1.76 14.26 -14.18
N VAL A 478 -2.51 14.37 -15.28
CA VAL A 478 -3.31 15.56 -15.60
C VAL A 478 -4.75 15.10 -15.79
N ALA A 479 -5.70 15.72 -15.08
CA ALA A 479 -7.11 15.34 -15.14
C ALA A 479 -8.03 16.55 -15.17
N VAL A 480 -9.04 16.51 -16.02
CA VAL A 480 -10.10 17.51 -16.08
C VAL A 480 -11.35 16.91 -15.43
N THR A 481 -11.95 17.67 -14.51
CA THR A 481 -13.21 17.30 -13.88
C THR A 481 -14.25 18.38 -14.17
N ARG A 482 -15.42 17.94 -14.63
CA ARG A 482 -16.61 18.77 -14.82
C ARG A 482 -17.75 18.22 -13.99
N VAL A 483 -18.39 19.07 -13.21
CA VAL A 483 -19.65 18.76 -12.53
C VAL A 483 -20.77 18.73 -13.58
N VAL A 484 -21.43 17.59 -13.71
CA VAL A 484 -22.53 17.29 -14.66
C VAL A 484 -23.69 16.59 -13.92
N ALA A 485 -24.84 16.46 -14.58
CA ALA A 485 -25.98 15.59 -14.19
C ALA A 485 -26.23 15.47 -12.65
N GLY A 486 -26.86 16.48 -12.04
CA GLY A 486 -27.25 16.39 -10.63
C GLY A 486 -26.08 16.42 -9.64
N LYS A 487 -25.02 17.20 -9.93
CA LYS A 487 -23.81 17.38 -9.11
C LYS A 487 -22.83 16.18 -9.10
N ARG A 488 -22.82 15.36 -10.15
CA ARG A 488 -21.85 14.27 -10.33
C ARG A 488 -20.61 14.75 -11.09
N ASN A 489 -19.48 14.10 -10.88
CA ASN A 489 -18.24 14.46 -11.56
C ASN A 489 -18.04 13.59 -12.80
N LEU A 490 -18.00 14.24 -13.97
CA LEU A 490 -17.37 13.71 -15.17
C LEU A 490 -15.87 13.99 -15.06
N THR A 491 -15.03 12.97 -15.05
CA THR A 491 -13.58 13.11 -14.98
C THR A 491 -12.92 12.31 -16.10
N VAL A 492 -11.92 12.91 -16.74
CA VAL A 492 -10.99 12.22 -17.63
C VAL A 492 -9.57 12.60 -17.25
N GLY A 493 -8.65 11.65 -17.31
CA GLY A 493 -7.27 11.84 -16.92
C GLY A 493 -6.28 11.07 -17.78
N PHE A 494 -5.07 11.61 -17.88
CA PHE A 494 -3.91 10.94 -18.44
C PHE A 494 -2.82 10.90 -17.39
N SER A 495 -2.22 9.74 -17.19
CA SER A 495 -1.13 9.56 -16.24
C SER A 495 0.04 8.82 -16.87
N GLY A 496 1.23 9.04 -16.29
CA GLY A 496 2.47 8.44 -16.75
C GLY A 496 3.32 7.95 -15.60
N HIS A 497 4.09 6.91 -15.88
CA HIS A 497 5.09 6.35 -14.99
C HIS A 497 6.41 6.18 -15.74
N TYR A 498 7.52 6.46 -15.04
CA TYR A 498 8.87 6.12 -15.48
C TYR A 498 9.75 5.75 -14.29
N GLY A 499 10.65 4.80 -14.48
CA GLY A 499 11.60 4.33 -13.48
C GLY A 499 12.66 3.43 -14.12
N ARG A 500 13.60 2.97 -13.29
CA ARG A 500 14.68 2.07 -13.71
C ARG A 500 14.90 1.00 -12.67
N GLU A 501 15.38 -0.14 -13.14
CA GLU A 501 15.84 -1.26 -12.32
C GLU A 501 17.21 -1.69 -12.81
N ASP A 502 18.17 -1.77 -11.91
CA ASP A 502 19.46 -2.39 -12.20
C ASP A 502 19.37 -3.86 -11.84
N THR A 503 19.30 -4.74 -12.84
CA THR A 503 19.19 -6.19 -12.65
C THR A 503 20.52 -6.87 -12.31
N GLY A 504 21.65 -6.14 -12.38
CA GLY A 504 23.01 -6.65 -12.28
C GLY A 504 23.67 -6.76 -13.66
N PRO A 505 23.21 -7.66 -14.56
CA PRO A 505 23.76 -7.77 -15.91
C PRO A 505 23.52 -6.53 -16.78
N ASN A 506 22.41 -5.83 -16.55
CA ASN A 506 22.06 -4.58 -17.22
C ASN A 506 20.99 -3.80 -16.45
N THR A 507 20.85 -2.52 -16.78
CA THR A 507 19.71 -1.71 -16.38
C THR A 507 18.56 -1.90 -17.37
N ILE A 508 17.33 -1.93 -16.86
CA ILE A 508 16.09 -1.92 -17.65
C ILE A 508 15.19 -0.77 -17.16
N ASP A 509 14.44 -0.18 -18.08
CA ASP A 509 13.47 0.87 -17.74
C ASP A 509 12.10 0.23 -17.46
N THR A 510 11.38 0.81 -16.49
CA THR A 510 9.94 0.63 -16.31
C THR A 510 9.23 1.92 -16.73
N TRP A 511 8.23 1.81 -17.59
CA TRP A 511 7.48 2.97 -18.05
C TRP A 511 6.06 2.57 -18.42
N ALA A 512 5.11 3.48 -18.24
CA ALA A 512 3.75 3.30 -18.73
C ALA A 512 3.02 4.63 -18.94
N GLY A 513 2.02 4.60 -19.81
CA GLY A 513 0.99 5.63 -19.92
C GLY A 513 -0.38 5.02 -19.69
N ALA A 514 -1.28 5.79 -19.06
CA ALA A 514 -2.65 5.37 -18.80
C ALA A 514 -3.65 6.49 -19.08
N PHE A 515 -4.86 6.09 -19.47
CA PHE A 515 -6.03 6.93 -19.60
C PHE A 515 -7.12 6.43 -18.65
N ASP A 516 -7.64 7.34 -17.83
CA ASP A 516 -8.66 7.04 -16.83
C ASP A 516 -9.92 7.90 -17.05
N TYR A 517 -11.10 7.33 -16.77
CA TYR A 517 -12.36 8.05 -16.92
C TYR A 517 -13.42 7.64 -15.89
N VAL A 518 -14.21 8.64 -15.48
CA VAL A 518 -15.44 8.49 -14.70
C VAL A 518 -16.53 9.25 -15.43
N PHE A 519 -17.47 8.52 -16.03
CA PHE A 519 -18.53 9.05 -16.87
C PHE A 519 -19.92 8.79 -16.24
N PRO A 520 -20.49 9.75 -15.49
CA PRO A 520 -21.84 9.62 -14.96
C PRO A 520 -22.87 9.84 -16.08
N VAL A 521 -23.41 8.76 -16.63
CA VAL A 521 -24.43 8.80 -17.71
C VAL A 521 -25.71 9.46 -17.21
N HIS A 522 -26.15 9.07 -16.00
CA HIS A 522 -27.28 9.70 -15.31
C HIS A 522 -27.13 9.57 -13.78
N ASP A 523 -28.13 9.99 -13.01
CA ASP A 523 -28.19 9.94 -11.54
C ASP A 523 -28.18 8.52 -10.93
N LYS A 524 -28.28 7.46 -11.73
CA LYS A 524 -28.20 6.06 -11.25
C LYS A 524 -27.29 5.18 -12.08
N LEU A 525 -26.62 5.72 -13.11
CA LEU A 525 -25.77 4.96 -14.02
C LEU A 525 -24.45 5.66 -14.24
N SER A 526 -23.35 4.91 -14.17
CA SER A 526 -22.01 5.41 -14.45
C SER A 526 -21.17 4.37 -15.16
N PHE A 527 -20.32 4.83 -16.07
CA PHE A 527 -19.19 4.06 -16.58
C PHE A 527 -17.91 4.57 -15.95
N THR A 528 -17.08 3.66 -15.48
CA THR A 528 -15.74 3.97 -14.96
C THR A 528 -14.75 2.99 -15.55
N GLY A 529 -13.53 3.43 -15.80
CA GLY A 529 -12.52 2.51 -16.30
C GLY A 529 -11.18 3.17 -16.52
N GLU A 530 -10.24 2.32 -16.89
CA GLU A 530 -8.87 2.70 -17.12
C GLU A 530 -8.24 1.78 -18.17
N VAL A 531 -7.35 2.33 -18.99
CA VAL A 531 -6.53 1.57 -19.94
C VAL A 531 -5.09 2.05 -19.87
N TRP A 532 -4.14 1.13 -20.03
CA TRP A 532 -2.72 1.43 -19.95
C TRP A 532 -1.89 0.58 -20.90
N ALA A 533 -0.71 1.09 -21.24
CA ALA A 533 0.34 0.37 -21.96
C ALA A 533 1.71 0.78 -21.43
N GLY A 534 2.65 -0.15 -21.40
CA GLY A 534 3.98 0.09 -20.86
C GLY A 534 4.92 -1.09 -21.00
N SER A 535 6.05 -1.04 -20.30
CA SER A 535 7.01 -2.14 -20.16
C SER A 535 7.45 -2.28 -18.72
N ASN A 536 7.79 -3.50 -18.31
CA ASN A 536 8.32 -3.80 -16.97
C ASN A 536 7.38 -3.30 -15.85
N MET A 537 6.13 -3.78 -15.87
CA MET A 537 5.03 -3.27 -15.03
C MET A 537 4.68 -4.17 -13.84
N ASP A 538 5.52 -5.15 -13.53
CA ASP A 538 5.31 -6.09 -12.44
C ASP A 538 5.33 -5.45 -11.05
N SER A 539 6.12 -4.38 -10.85
CA SER A 539 6.09 -3.59 -9.60
C SER A 539 4.72 -2.99 -9.25
N PHE A 540 3.79 -2.95 -10.21
CA PHE A 540 2.43 -2.44 -10.05
C PHE A 540 1.37 -3.55 -10.19
N GLN A 541 1.76 -4.82 -10.06
CA GLN A 541 0.91 -6.00 -10.28
C GLN A 541 0.25 -6.04 -11.67
N ALA A 542 0.93 -5.47 -12.66
CA ALA A 542 0.54 -5.46 -14.06
C ALA A 542 1.52 -6.29 -14.90
N GLY A 543 1.23 -6.50 -16.19
CA GLY A 543 1.99 -7.42 -17.06
C GLY A 543 1.84 -8.89 -16.65
N ILE A 544 0.73 -9.22 -15.98
CA ILE A 544 0.52 -10.47 -15.23
C ILE A 544 1.69 -10.78 -14.30
N PHE A 545 2.09 -9.76 -13.56
CA PHE A 545 3.12 -9.82 -12.53
C PHE A 545 4.45 -10.39 -13.07
N GLN A 546 4.80 -9.97 -14.29
CA GLN A 546 6.05 -10.31 -14.99
C GLN A 546 6.54 -9.08 -15.77
N GLY A 547 7.62 -8.45 -15.32
CA GLY A 547 8.14 -7.25 -15.96
C GLY A 547 9.38 -7.48 -16.81
N ALA A 548 10.14 -8.53 -16.50
CA ALA A 548 11.35 -8.87 -17.23
C ALA A 548 11.55 -10.38 -17.36
N ALA A 549 12.25 -10.77 -18.42
CA ALA A 549 12.68 -12.14 -18.67
C ALA A 549 14.19 -12.17 -18.92
N LEU A 550 14.88 -13.17 -18.35
CA LEU A 550 16.27 -13.45 -18.70
C LEU A 550 16.33 -14.08 -20.10
N VAL A 551 17.09 -13.45 -21.00
CA VAL A 551 17.33 -13.92 -22.37
C VAL A 551 18.84 -13.92 -22.62
N GLY A 552 19.42 -15.11 -22.67
CA GLY A 552 20.89 -15.26 -22.64
C GLY A 552 21.45 -14.86 -21.28
N ASP A 553 22.32 -13.85 -21.27
CA ASP A 553 22.98 -13.32 -20.08
C ASP A 553 22.40 -11.98 -19.60
N ARG A 554 21.29 -11.51 -20.19
CA ARG A 554 20.71 -10.19 -19.94
C ARG A 554 19.20 -10.25 -19.72
N PHE A 555 18.70 -9.32 -18.92
CA PHE A 555 17.26 -9.13 -18.74
C PHE A 555 16.67 -8.27 -19.86
N ARG A 556 15.54 -8.73 -20.40
CA ARG A 556 14.71 -8.02 -21.37
C ARG A 556 13.39 -7.66 -20.72
N LYS A 557 13.01 -6.40 -20.84
CA LYS A 557 11.69 -5.91 -20.42
C LYS A 557 10.60 -6.62 -21.21
N ILE A 558 9.50 -6.91 -20.53
CA ILE A 558 8.27 -7.44 -21.10
C ILE A 558 7.36 -6.24 -21.29
N ASP A 559 7.01 -5.96 -22.54
CA ASP A 559 5.99 -4.97 -22.88
C ASP A 559 4.62 -5.54 -22.49
N ALA A 560 3.70 -4.70 -22.04
CA ALA A 560 2.37 -5.13 -21.64
C ALA A 560 1.33 -4.04 -21.85
N ARG A 561 0.08 -4.46 -21.95
CA ARG A 561 -1.08 -3.58 -21.98
C ARG A 561 -2.19 -4.19 -21.15
N GLY A 562 -3.03 -3.34 -20.62
CA GLY A 562 -4.19 -3.78 -19.87
C GLY A 562 -5.19 -2.67 -19.65
N GLY A 563 -6.26 -3.02 -18.96
CA GLY A 563 -7.29 -2.07 -18.61
C GLY A 563 -8.53 -2.77 -18.11
N TRP A 564 -9.45 -1.98 -17.59
CA TRP A 564 -10.71 -2.45 -17.07
C TRP A 564 -11.83 -1.44 -17.31
N ILE A 565 -13.05 -1.92 -17.36
CA ILE A 565 -14.27 -1.12 -17.45
C ILE A 565 -15.31 -1.68 -16.49
N GLN A 566 -16.06 -0.77 -15.87
CA GLN A 566 -17.17 -1.10 -14.98
C GLN A 566 -18.40 -0.24 -15.31
N LEU A 567 -19.54 -0.91 -15.40
CA LEU A 567 -20.87 -0.33 -15.35
C LEU A 567 -21.37 -0.38 -13.90
N GLY A 568 -21.64 0.79 -13.32
CA GLY A 568 -22.24 0.93 -11.99
C GLY A 568 -23.69 1.39 -12.07
N ILE A 569 -24.59 0.70 -11.36
CA ILE A 569 -26.03 0.98 -11.33
C ILE A 569 -26.51 1.14 -9.88
N THR A 570 -27.20 2.23 -9.58
CA THR A 570 -27.76 2.52 -8.25
C THR A 570 -29.28 2.74 -8.37
N PRO A 571 -30.08 1.68 -8.60
CA PRO A 571 -31.49 1.82 -8.98
C PRO A 571 -32.32 2.51 -7.88
N ALA A 572 -31.93 2.32 -6.62
CA ALA A 572 -32.45 3.00 -5.44
C ALA A 572 -31.35 3.18 -4.39
N SER A 573 -31.58 4.01 -3.36
CA SER A 573 -30.56 4.45 -2.39
C SER A 573 -29.87 3.32 -1.61
N LYS A 574 -30.50 2.16 -1.47
CA LYS A 574 -29.95 0.98 -0.77
C LYS A 574 -29.21 0.00 -1.67
N TRP A 575 -29.36 0.11 -2.99
CA TRP A 575 -28.86 -0.88 -3.95
C TRP A 575 -27.70 -0.32 -4.77
N ASN A 576 -26.66 -1.11 -4.93
CA ASN A 576 -25.58 -0.84 -5.88
C ASN A 576 -25.23 -2.14 -6.61
N LEU A 577 -25.26 -2.10 -7.93
CA LEU A 577 -24.94 -3.23 -8.79
C LEU A 577 -23.79 -2.83 -9.68
N ASN A 578 -22.82 -3.72 -9.85
CA ASN A 578 -21.68 -3.50 -10.73
C ASN A 578 -21.49 -4.67 -11.68
N PHE A 579 -21.09 -4.36 -12.90
CA PHE A 579 -20.68 -5.32 -13.92
C PHE A 579 -19.39 -4.82 -14.52
N GLY A 580 -18.40 -5.68 -14.67
CA GLY A 580 -17.15 -5.24 -15.26
C GLY A 580 -16.34 -6.33 -15.92
N TYR A 581 -15.35 -5.84 -16.66
CA TYR A 581 -14.40 -6.64 -17.40
C TYR A 581 -13.02 -6.02 -17.29
N GLY A 582 -12.01 -6.86 -17.12
CA GLY A 582 -10.61 -6.48 -17.00
C GLY A 582 -9.72 -7.44 -17.78
N GLN A 583 -8.63 -6.92 -18.33
CA GLN A 583 -7.61 -7.70 -19.01
C GLN A 583 -6.21 -7.14 -18.76
N ASP A 584 -5.23 -8.04 -18.67
CA ASP A 584 -3.81 -7.73 -18.73
C ASP A 584 -3.10 -8.74 -19.65
N ASP A 585 -2.28 -8.23 -20.57
CA ASP A 585 -1.81 -8.89 -21.79
C ASP A 585 -0.32 -8.52 -22.05
N PRO A 586 0.62 -9.25 -21.43
CA PRO A 586 2.05 -9.10 -21.71
C PRO A 586 2.42 -9.62 -23.11
N ASP A 587 3.46 -9.02 -23.71
CA ASP A 587 3.99 -9.46 -24.99
C ASP A 587 4.62 -10.85 -24.85
N ASN A 588 4.00 -11.78 -25.57
CA ASN A 588 4.42 -13.16 -25.65
C ASN A 588 5.85 -13.35 -26.16
N ASN A 589 6.45 -12.41 -26.89
CA ASN A 589 7.79 -12.56 -27.47
C ASN A 589 8.87 -12.85 -26.42
N TYR A 590 8.76 -12.25 -25.24
CA TYR A 590 9.75 -12.36 -24.17
C TYR A 590 9.38 -13.36 -23.07
N LEU A 591 8.17 -13.93 -23.13
CA LEU A 591 7.76 -14.98 -22.22
C LEU A 591 8.53 -16.28 -22.47
N ASN A 592 9.00 -16.92 -21.39
CA ASN A 592 9.77 -18.15 -21.39
C ASN A 592 9.12 -19.18 -20.43
N THR A 593 9.79 -20.27 -20.09
CA THR A 593 9.21 -21.31 -19.21
C THR A 593 9.02 -20.86 -17.75
N VAL A 594 9.74 -19.82 -17.32
CA VAL A 594 9.68 -19.27 -15.95
C VAL A 594 8.61 -18.18 -15.84
N VAL A 595 8.53 -17.32 -16.86
CA VAL A 595 7.52 -16.26 -16.99
C VAL A 595 6.68 -16.53 -18.23
N ASN A 596 5.55 -17.22 -18.03
CA ASN A 596 4.74 -17.77 -19.10
C ASN A 596 3.26 -17.34 -19.05
N ARG A 597 2.84 -16.45 -18.15
CA ARG A 597 1.44 -15.99 -18.15
C ARG A 597 1.27 -15.01 -19.30
N ALA A 598 0.53 -15.43 -20.33
CA ALA A 598 0.37 -14.73 -21.60
C ALA A 598 -0.77 -13.72 -21.59
N LYS A 599 -1.80 -14.01 -20.79
CA LYS A 599 -2.97 -13.15 -20.66
C LYS A 599 -3.73 -13.52 -19.40
N ASN A 600 -4.34 -12.55 -18.73
CA ASN A 600 -5.37 -12.82 -17.73
C ASN A 600 -6.57 -11.93 -18.01
N GLN A 601 -7.75 -12.51 -17.88
CA GLN A 601 -9.01 -11.84 -18.07
C GLN A 601 -9.90 -12.10 -16.86
N LEU A 602 -10.66 -11.09 -16.49
CA LEU A 602 -11.57 -11.13 -15.35
C LEU A 602 -12.90 -10.51 -15.76
N TRP A 603 -13.98 -11.24 -15.53
CA TRP A 603 -15.35 -10.72 -15.56
C TRP A 603 -15.88 -10.74 -14.14
N TRP A 604 -16.50 -9.66 -13.71
CA TRP A 604 -17.15 -9.61 -12.40
C TRP A 604 -18.55 -9.05 -12.48
N THR A 605 -19.36 -9.50 -11.53
CA THR A 605 -20.60 -8.83 -11.18
C THR A 605 -20.81 -8.89 -9.68
N ASN A 606 -21.29 -7.78 -9.11
CA ASN A 606 -21.70 -7.77 -7.72
C ASN A 606 -23.00 -7.00 -7.51
N VAL A 607 -23.68 -7.40 -6.43
CA VAL A 607 -24.84 -6.73 -5.88
C VAL A 607 -24.57 -6.42 -4.42
N MET A 608 -24.74 -5.16 -4.05
CA MET A 608 -24.53 -4.64 -2.71
C MET A 608 -25.84 -4.04 -2.20
N TYR A 609 -26.25 -4.46 -1.00
CA TYR A 609 -27.46 -4.00 -0.33
C TYR A 609 -27.16 -3.41 1.04
N LYS A 610 -27.57 -2.16 1.25
CA LYS A 610 -27.47 -1.48 2.56
C LYS A 610 -28.64 -1.88 3.45
N LEU A 611 -28.40 -2.83 4.36
CA LEU A 611 -29.34 -3.20 5.42
C LEU A 611 -29.60 -2.02 6.37
N HIS A 612 -28.53 -1.30 6.71
CA HIS A 612 -28.50 -0.12 7.58
C HIS A 612 -27.51 0.90 7.00
N PRO A 613 -27.57 2.21 7.33
CA PRO A 613 -26.55 3.18 6.90
C PRO A 613 -25.10 2.73 7.11
N ASN A 614 -24.85 1.92 8.13
CA ASN A 614 -23.53 1.38 8.49
C ASN A 614 -23.34 -0.10 8.11
N VAL A 615 -24.38 -0.82 7.69
CA VAL A 615 -24.31 -2.27 7.42
C VAL A 615 -24.65 -2.55 5.96
N THR A 616 -23.71 -3.16 5.24
CA THR A 616 -23.87 -3.58 3.85
C THR A 616 -23.62 -5.08 3.73
N VAL A 617 -24.47 -5.76 2.97
CA VAL A 617 -24.25 -7.15 2.53
C VAL A 617 -24.03 -7.13 1.03
N ALA A 618 -23.11 -7.95 0.54
CA ALA A 618 -22.85 -8.06 -0.89
C ALA A 618 -22.60 -9.49 -1.34
N LEU A 619 -23.05 -9.78 -2.55
CA LEU A 619 -22.73 -11.00 -3.28
C LEU A 619 -21.96 -10.61 -4.53
N GLU A 620 -20.84 -11.26 -4.78
CA GLU A 620 -19.97 -11.03 -5.93
C GLU A 620 -19.60 -12.35 -6.60
N TYR A 621 -19.62 -12.35 -7.93
CA TYR A 621 -19.18 -13.45 -8.78
C TYR A 621 -18.10 -12.96 -9.74
N ASN A 622 -16.98 -13.66 -9.74
CA ASN A 622 -15.81 -13.40 -10.57
C ASN A 622 -15.52 -14.64 -11.43
N TYR A 623 -15.26 -14.44 -12.71
CA TYR A 623 -14.79 -15.46 -13.63
C TYR A 623 -13.41 -15.08 -14.16
N PHE A 624 -12.42 -15.93 -13.91
CA PHE A 624 -11.06 -15.79 -14.42
C PHE A 624 -10.83 -16.68 -15.64
N ASP A 625 -10.13 -16.14 -16.64
CA ASP A 625 -9.57 -16.88 -17.78
C ASP A 625 -8.11 -16.44 -17.98
N THR A 626 -7.19 -17.32 -17.60
CA THR A 626 -5.75 -17.09 -17.65
C THR A 626 -5.11 -17.98 -18.70
N ILE A 627 -4.42 -17.37 -19.66
CA ILE A 627 -3.74 -18.05 -20.75
C ILE A 627 -2.24 -18.12 -20.45
N PHE A 628 -1.63 -19.28 -20.69
CA PHE A 628 -0.21 -19.54 -20.49
C PHE A 628 0.48 -19.87 -21.83
N LYS A 629 1.70 -19.34 -22.01
CA LYS A 629 2.58 -19.62 -23.16
C LYS A 629 3.26 -20.98 -23.01
N VAL A 630 2.49 -22.02 -23.27
CA VAL A 630 2.93 -23.41 -23.35
C VAL A 630 2.45 -24.02 -24.69
N PRO A 631 2.92 -25.22 -25.10
CA PRO A 631 2.44 -25.87 -26.32
C PRO A 631 0.91 -25.94 -26.38
N ARG A 632 0.33 -25.76 -27.58
CA ARG A 632 -1.13 -25.67 -27.76
C ARG A 632 -1.90 -26.90 -27.25
N THR A 633 -1.26 -28.06 -27.26
CA THR A 633 -1.81 -29.34 -26.79
C THR A 633 -1.65 -29.55 -25.28
N SER A 634 -0.96 -28.65 -24.58
CA SER A 634 -0.74 -28.77 -23.14
C SER A 634 -2.05 -28.54 -22.37
N PRO A 635 -2.41 -29.42 -21.43
CA PRO A 635 -3.55 -29.20 -20.54
C PRO A 635 -3.28 -28.06 -19.55
N ALA A 636 -2.05 -27.56 -19.46
CA ALA A 636 -1.66 -26.40 -18.64
C ALA A 636 -1.66 -25.08 -19.44
N ARG A 637 -2.37 -25.02 -20.57
CA ARG A 637 -2.45 -23.82 -21.42
C ARG A 637 -3.42 -22.78 -20.87
N VAL A 638 -4.48 -23.22 -20.23
CA VAL A 638 -5.57 -22.38 -19.75
C VAL A 638 -5.79 -22.70 -18.28
N GLY A 639 -6.01 -21.66 -17.49
CA GLY A 639 -6.58 -21.75 -16.15
C GLY A 639 -7.90 -21.01 -16.15
N THR A 640 -8.97 -21.66 -15.67
CA THR A 640 -10.27 -21.02 -15.50
C THR A 640 -10.70 -21.11 -14.05
N SER A 641 -11.46 -20.11 -13.57
CA SER A 641 -12.00 -20.18 -12.22
C SER A 641 -13.28 -19.38 -12.04
N ASN A 642 -14.28 -20.01 -11.45
CA ASN A 642 -15.47 -19.38 -10.91
C ASN A 642 -15.24 -19.11 -9.42
N PHE A 643 -15.35 -17.85 -9.03
CA PHE A 643 -15.18 -17.39 -7.66
C PHE A 643 -16.44 -16.67 -7.20
N LEU A 644 -17.03 -17.14 -6.11
CA LEU A 644 -18.18 -16.53 -5.47
C LEU A 644 -17.78 -15.98 -4.11
N ASN A 645 -18.11 -14.74 -3.80
CA ASN A 645 -17.85 -14.14 -2.49
C ASN A 645 -19.11 -13.50 -1.91
N LEU A 646 -19.41 -13.84 -0.66
CA LEU A 646 -20.38 -13.17 0.19
C LEU A 646 -19.64 -12.29 1.20
N ALA A 647 -20.00 -11.01 1.26
CA ALA A 647 -19.42 -10.05 2.20
C ALA A 647 -20.48 -9.48 3.15
N PHE A 648 -20.12 -9.38 4.43
CA PHE A 648 -20.85 -8.60 5.43
C PHE A 648 -19.93 -7.49 5.94
N VAL A 649 -20.37 -6.23 5.82
CA VAL A 649 -19.55 -5.04 6.09
C VAL A 649 -20.26 -4.15 7.11
N TYR A 650 -19.56 -3.83 8.20
CA TYR A 650 -19.97 -2.80 9.17
C TYR A 650 -18.99 -1.62 9.10
N SER A 651 -19.44 -0.46 8.63
CA SER A 651 -18.62 0.76 8.48
C SER A 651 -18.88 1.76 9.61
N PHE A 652 -17.85 2.47 10.04
CA PHE A 652 -17.91 3.49 11.10
C PHE A 652 -17.04 4.70 10.79
#